data_AF-A0A2W1ZXR8-F1
#
_entry.id   AF-A0A2W1ZXR8-F1
#
_cell.length_a   1.000
_cell.length_b   1.000
_cell.length_c   1.000
_cell.angle_alpha   90.00
_cell.angle_beta   90.00
_cell.angle_gamma   90.00
#
_symmetry.space_group_name_H-M   'P 1'
#
loop_
_entity.id
_entity.type
_entity.pdbx_description
1 polymer ?
#
loop_
_entity_poly.entity_id
_entity_poly.type
_entity_poly.pdbx_seq_one_letter_code
_entity_poly.pdbx_strand_id
1 'polypeptide(L)'
;MRRGRLAERGRAPADRQDGGRRGRLQQDRLSVRTTARGDRVDLQQIATTSSRHRFLVSAVFAVYNVARYLPDLLASLERQTLAVESVQLVFVDDGSTDGSLEILQRWSEARRAHVVVVSQTNAWVAAARNAGMEHVDAEWVTFADPDDVFDDRYFEEVVKFVNLHGAPRVGMLATHQLRLNERGELVDSHPLRVKFAKGSRIIDIDQEPVIQMAVNSAFFRSDVIREHDVRFDGRIRPVFEDAHFIGRYLLASRMHDIGVLASAKYHYRIRGDGTSLMESHFDHPGKYTDVLRHGHLDLLQEAAGRGDVPRWLENTLLYDLFWYFKNERALNSSSALAPVHTFDEFHDLVSAIRSRISDDAINSFDLMSVEYAVRKALLIGYSGAQERPRYVKLERVDEVRQHVKLSYWFTGDRPAERITTDGVEVLPVHEKVQDLVFYGRPVLRQRHMWIERGRLSRIWIDGEVVPFSRGERHEADETLTRRQLHPQIIGQRKALQNRWSDVSTPALQFVKRQARGVYDDLRSGKYRRRTEDAVLGVTVRSRRVRAKYENAWVFMDRNTDANDNAEHLYRWVRANRPEVNAWFVLDQKSKDWARLAAEGFRLVAHGTPEWRKLMLHAVHLASSHIDVYVVNPLPRWRYGNPRFSFTWLQHGVTNYDISRWVNAKPAELFVVVTPQEKQSIAGDGPYTFTDREVVLTGFPRHDELLRKRRATSGAERDLILVMPTWRKKLAGAQVPGSNERLKNPDFPASQFALEYNALIGSERLRDVAVRTGKRVVFMPHPNMRPYLDDFEVPDWVEVWDYGTRNVQDVIARAALMITDYSSLGFEAAFLDVPLVYFQFDASSFFDGSHVGRRGYFDYQRDGFGPVATNVSAVEAAVETIGADGFHSDAVYLERTRNAFVTRDEQNSQRVFEAMLALDGGPRSARTIVTEVDQPAR
;
A
#
# COMPACT_ATOMS: atom_id res chain seq x y z
N MET A 1 -38.43 47.97 -26.17
CA MET A 1 -39.64 48.57 -26.78
C MET A 1 -40.59 47.46 -27.20
N ARG A 2 -41.90 47.67 -26.93
CA ARG A 2 -43.16 47.05 -27.46
C ARG A 2 -43.08 45.64 -28.08
N ARG A 3 -43.67 44.61 -27.45
CA ARG A 3 -45.12 44.23 -27.39
C ARG A 3 -45.68 43.68 -28.71
N GLY A 4 -46.12 42.42 -28.64
CA GLY A 4 -47.09 41.79 -29.54
C GLY A 4 -47.61 40.48 -28.93
N ARG A 5 -48.53 40.59 -27.97
CA ARG A 5 -49.41 39.49 -27.50
C ARG A 5 -50.69 39.51 -28.33
N LEU A 6 -51.32 38.35 -28.49
CA LEU A 6 -52.75 38.05 -28.22
C LEU A 6 -52.84 36.51 -28.24
N ALA A 7 -53.06 35.84 -27.10
CA ALA A 7 -54.33 35.65 -26.35
C ALA A 7 -55.19 34.56 -27.05
N GLU A 8 -55.89 33.64 -26.38
CA GLU A 8 -56.50 33.64 -25.05
C GLU A 8 -57.16 32.24 -24.86
N ARG A 9 -57.03 31.50 -23.75
CA ARG A 9 -57.98 31.36 -22.60
C ARG A 9 -57.66 29.99 -21.96
N GLY A 10 -57.69 29.73 -20.66
CA GLY A 10 -58.00 30.52 -19.48
C GLY A 10 -58.02 29.61 -18.23
N ARG A 11 -57.44 30.13 -17.14
CA ARG A 11 -57.78 29.96 -15.70
C ARG A 11 -57.60 28.60 -15.00
N ALA A 12 -56.62 28.59 -14.08
CA ALA A 12 -56.56 27.80 -12.83
C ALA A 12 -57.32 28.57 -11.69
N PRO A 13 -57.26 28.20 -10.38
CA PRO A 13 -56.99 26.93 -9.66
C PRO A 13 -58.03 26.65 -8.52
N ALA A 14 -57.94 25.49 -7.82
CA ALA A 14 -57.89 25.38 -6.34
C ALA A 14 -58.23 23.97 -5.78
N ASP A 15 -57.25 23.41 -5.07
CA ASP A 15 -57.25 22.67 -3.79
C ASP A 15 -58.13 21.42 -3.46
N ARG A 16 -57.38 20.39 -2.99
CA ARG A 16 -57.66 19.33 -1.99
C ARG A 16 -58.72 18.25 -2.29
N GLN A 17 -58.27 16.99 -2.35
CA GLN A 17 -58.33 16.01 -1.25
C GLN A 17 -57.73 14.64 -1.65
N ASP A 18 -57.36 13.88 -0.61
CA ASP A 18 -56.81 12.52 -0.59
C ASP A 18 -57.44 11.49 -1.53
N GLY A 19 -56.65 10.46 -1.88
CA GLY A 19 -57.19 9.18 -2.34
C GLY A 19 -56.22 8.38 -3.21
N GLY A 20 -55.40 7.53 -2.59
CA GLY A 20 -54.65 6.51 -3.32
C GLY A 20 -55.56 5.42 -3.90
N ARG A 21 -55.24 4.94 -5.12
CA ARG A 21 -55.46 3.55 -5.53
C ARG A 21 -54.76 3.26 -6.87
N ARG A 22 -53.87 2.26 -6.84
CA ARG A 22 -53.38 1.48 -7.99
C ARG A 22 -54.50 0.55 -8.48
N GLY A 23 -54.74 0.49 -9.79
CA GLY A 23 -55.51 -0.57 -10.47
C GLY A 23 -54.55 -1.29 -11.43
N ARG A 24 -54.28 -2.58 -11.22
CA ARG A 24 -55.02 -3.79 -11.68
C ARG A 24 -54.53 -4.25 -13.06
N LEU A 25 -53.68 -5.28 -13.05
CA LEU A 25 -53.57 -6.26 -14.13
C LEU A 25 -54.07 -7.61 -13.62
N GLN A 26 -54.83 -8.26 -14.48
CA GLN A 26 -55.71 -9.40 -14.26
C GLN A 26 -54.95 -10.67 -13.86
N GLN A 27 -55.39 -11.31 -12.78
CA GLN A 27 -55.07 -12.70 -12.43
C GLN A 27 -56.20 -13.59 -12.93
N ASP A 28 -55.91 -14.49 -13.87
CA ASP A 28 -56.77 -15.64 -14.12
C ASP A 28 -56.50 -16.71 -13.06
N ARG A 29 -57.57 -17.05 -12.34
CA ARG A 29 -57.63 -18.01 -11.24
C ARG A 29 -57.80 -19.42 -11.82
N LEU A 30 -56.80 -20.27 -11.65
CA LEU A 30 -57.02 -21.71 -11.53
C LEU A 30 -57.17 -22.04 -10.04
N SER A 31 -58.38 -22.40 -9.65
CA SER A 31 -58.78 -22.73 -8.29
C SER A 31 -58.18 -24.07 -7.84
N VAL A 32 -57.29 -24.02 -6.83
CA VAL A 32 -56.88 -25.21 -6.07
C VAL A 32 -57.97 -25.52 -5.05
N ARG A 33 -58.67 -26.64 -5.23
CA ARG A 33 -59.43 -27.29 -4.17
C ARG A 33 -58.44 -28.01 -3.25
N THR A 34 -58.46 -27.63 -1.98
CA THR A 34 -57.82 -28.36 -0.88
C THR A 34 -58.46 -29.72 -0.71
N THR A 35 -57.70 -30.78 -0.93
CA THR A 35 -57.93 -32.08 -0.30
C THR A 35 -56.72 -32.39 0.58
N ALA A 36 -56.95 -32.35 1.88
CA ALA A 36 -56.03 -32.85 2.88
C ALA A 36 -55.91 -34.38 2.71
N ARG A 37 -54.74 -34.85 2.31
CA ARG A 37 -54.15 -36.14 2.70
C ARG A 37 -52.65 -36.02 2.48
N GLY A 38 -51.89 -36.35 3.51
CA GLY A 38 -50.45 -36.30 3.47
C GLY A 38 -49.92 -37.39 2.55
N ASP A 39 -49.22 -36.98 1.50
CA ASP A 39 -48.29 -37.82 0.78
C ASP A 39 -46.92 -37.16 0.90
N ARG A 40 -46.00 -37.85 1.58
CA ARG A 40 -44.57 -37.56 1.52
C ARG A 40 -44.17 -37.63 0.04
N VAL A 41 -43.61 -36.55 -0.50
CA VAL A 41 -42.89 -36.62 -1.77
C VAL A 41 -41.67 -37.49 -1.54
N ASP A 42 -41.74 -38.72 -2.03
CA ASP A 42 -40.66 -39.68 -1.96
C ASP A 42 -39.58 -39.28 -2.97
N LEU A 43 -38.46 -38.74 -2.45
CA LEU A 43 -37.31 -38.29 -3.23
C LEU A 43 -36.59 -39.43 -3.99
N GLN A 44 -37.03 -40.68 -3.84
CA GLN A 44 -36.44 -41.85 -4.49
C GLN A 44 -37.03 -42.20 -5.87
N GLN A 45 -38.09 -41.53 -6.34
CA GLN A 45 -38.87 -42.01 -7.50
C GLN A 45 -38.88 -41.13 -8.76
N ILE A 46 -37.86 -40.30 -9.00
CA ILE A 46 -37.61 -39.70 -10.33
C ILE A 46 -36.15 -39.94 -10.73
N ALA A 47 -35.83 -41.22 -10.96
CA ALA A 47 -34.62 -41.65 -11.63
C ALA A 47 -35.02 -42.57 -12.79
N THR A 48 -35.39 -41.98 -13.92
CA THR A 48 -35.47 -42.72 -15.20
C THR A 48 -34.98 -41.84 -16.36
N THR A 49 -33.72 -41.46 -16.25
CA THR A 49 -32.82 -41.38 -17.39
C THR A 49 -31.52 -42.04 -16.96
N SER A 50 -31.07 -43.04 -17.71
CA SER A 50 -29.92 -43.91 -17.44
C SER A 50 -28.72 -43.14 -16.87
N SER A 51 -28.49 -43.23 -15.56
CA SER A 51 -27.29 -42.65 -14.94
C SER A 51 -26.11 -43.59 -15.15
N ARG A 52 -25.06 -43.10 -15.83
CA ARG A 52 -23.76 -43.78 -15.94
C ARG A 52 -22.94 -43.74 -14.64
N HIS A 53 -23.41 -43.01 -13.63
CA HIS A 53 -22.68 -42.75 -12.37
C HIS A 53 -23.47 -43.22 -11.16
N ARG A 54 -22.76 -43.72 -10.13
CA ARG A 54 -23.38 -44.16 -8.87
C ARG A 54 -23.79 -42.98 -7.97
N PHE A 55 -23.09 -41.86 -8.05
CA PHE A 55 -23.32 -40.69 -7.23
C PHE A 55 -23.69 -39.46 -8.08
N LEU A 56 -24.38 -38.50 -7.49
CA LEU A 56 -24.61 -37.20 -8.14
C LEU A 56 -23.42 -36.26 -7.95
N VAL A 57 -22.80 -36.29 -6.76
CA VAL A 57 -21.70 -35.40 -6.38
C VAL A 57 -20.55 -36.20 -5.77
N SER A 58 -19.31 -35.86 -6.12
CA SER A 58 -18.09 -36.32 -5.47
C SER A 58 -17.24 -35.14 -4.98
N ALA A 59 -16.54 -35.33 -3.86
CA ALA A 59 -15.49 -34.43 -3.38
C ALA A 59 -14.16 -35.18 -3.31
N VAL A 60 -13.15 -34.64 -3.98
CA VAL A 60 -11.77 -35.14 -3.98
C VAL A 60 -10.92 -34.27 -3.05
N PHE A 61 -10.17 -34.89 -2.14
CA PHE A 61 -9.29 -34.24 -1.18
C PHE A 61 -7.85 -34.71 -1.38
N ALA A 62 -6.94 -33.79 -1.67
CA ALA A 62 -5.51 -34.06 -1.70
C ALA A 62 -4.92 -33.81 -0.30
N VAL A 63 -4.43 -34.87 0.35
CA VAL A 63 -4.08 -34.90 1.77
C VAL A 63 -2.56 -35.00 1.91
N TYR A 64 -1.94 -34.04 2.58
CA TYR A 64 -0.52 -34.11 2.93
C TYR A 64 -0.25 -33.39 4.25
N ASN A 65 0.09 -34.13 5.30
CA ASN A 65 0.45 -33.59 6.61
C ASN A 65 -0.59 -32.62 7.21
N VAL A 66 -1.85 -33.07 7.30
CA VAL A 66 -2.99 -32.27 7.81
C VAL A 66 -3.74 -32.96 8.96
N ALA A 67 -3.10 -33.87 9.69
CA ALA A 67 -3.72 -34.67 10.75
C ALA A 67 -4.41 -33.79 11.82
N ARG A 68 -3.86 -32.59 12.07
CA ARG A 68 -4.43 -31.59 12.98
C ARG A 68 -5.81 -31.09 12.53
N TYR A 69 -6.08 -31.01 11.24
CA TYR A 69 -7.30 -30.40 10.69
C TYR A 69 -8.37 -31.43 10.31
N LEU A 70 -7.98 -32.68 10.04
CA LEU A 70 -8.90 -33.75 9.66
C LEU A 70 -10.09 -33.92 10.63
N PRO A 71 -9.96 -33.85 11.96
CA PRO A 71 -11.11 -33.99 12.86
C PRO A 71 -12.24 -32.97 12.57
N ASP A 72 -11.90 -31.72 12.31
CA ASP A 72 -12.87 -30.66 12.02
C ASP A 72 -13.56 -30.89 10.66
N LEU A 73 -12.77 -31.28 9.65
CA LEU A 73 -13.25 -31.62 8.31
C LEU A 73 -14.26 -32.77 8.40
N LEU A 74 -13.85 -33.90 8.99
CA LEU A 74 -14.67 -35.12 9.08
C LEU A 74 -15.95 -34.87 9.87
N ALA A 75 -15.87 -34.13 10.98
CA ALA A 75 -17.05 -33.72 11.74
C ALA A 75 -17.99 -32.83 10.93
N SER A 76 -17.49 -31.97 10.04
CA SER A 76 -18.33 -31.14 9.17
C SER A 76 -19.02 -31.92 8.06
N LEU A 77 -18.41 -32.99 7.57
CA LEU A 77 -19.01 -33.92 6.61
C LEU A 77 -20.13 -34.74 7.28
N GLU A 78 -19.96 -35.14 8.53
CA GLU A 78 -21.00 -35.86 9.30
C GLU A 78 -22.20 -34.99 9.70
N ARG A 79 -22.01 -33.66 9.81
CA ARG A 79 -23.10 -32.71 10.10
C ARG A 79 -23.91 -32.30 8.88
N GLN A 80 -23.59 -32.81 7.69
CA GLN A 80 -24.34 -32.47 6.49
C GLN A 80 -25.81 -32.86 6.62
N THR A 81 -26.70 -31.95 6.25
CA THR A 81 -28.15 -32.15 6.22
C THR A 81 -28.58 -33.09 5.09
N LEU A 82 -27.81 -33.13 4.00
CA LEU A 82 -27.87 -34.20 3.02
C LEU A 82 -27.15 -35.43 3.61
N ALA A 83 -27.76 -36.61 3.52
CA ALA A 83 -27.13 -37.85 3.94
C ALA A 83 -25.75 -38.00 3.26
N VAL A 84 -24.69 -38.05 4.06
CA VAL A 84 -23.29 -38.04 3.59
C VAL A 84 -23.00 -39.21 2.64
N GLU A 85 -23.74 -40.31 2.79
CA GLU A 85 -23.70 -41.49 1.92
C GLU A 85 -24.12 -41.20 0.48
N SER A 86 -24.77 -40.06 0.23
CA SER A 86 -25.18 -39.59 -1.10
C SER A 86 -24.07 -38.84 -1.84
N VAL A 87 -22.94 -38.56 -1.15
CA VAL A 87 -21.77 -37.88 -1.70
C VAL A 87 -20.60 -38.85 -1.68
N GLN A 88 -19.93 -38.99 -2.82
CA GLN A 88 -18.69 -39.78 -2.88
C GLN A 88 -17.52 -38.95 -2.34
N LEU A 89 -16.80 -39.46 -1.34
CA LEU A 89 -15.63 -38.80 -0.77
C LEU A 89 -14.38 -39.57 -1.17
N VAL A 90 -13.46 -38.91 -1.89
CA VAL A 90 -12.20 -39.50 -2.35
C VAL A 90 -11.05 -38.76 -1.68
N PHE A 91 -10.34 -39.43 -0.78
CA PHE A 91 -9.14 -38.91 -0.13
C PHE A 91 -7.90 -39.52 -0.78
N VAL A 92 -6.97 -38.67 -1.20
CA VAL A 92 -5.68 -39.09 -1.76
C VAL A 92 -4.58 -38.60 -0.83
N ASP A 93 -4.01 -39.52 -0.05
CA ASP A 93 -2.84 -39.26 0.78
C ASP A 93 -1.57 -39.22 -0.08
N ASP A 94 -0.94 -38.05 -0.13
CA ASP A 94 0.27 -37.76 -0.93
C ASP A 94 1.55 -38.00 -0.11
N GLY A 95 1.60 -39.12 0.62
CA GLY A 95 2.75 -39.55 1.41
C GLY A 95 2.91 -38.81 2.74
N SER A 96 1.84 -38.67 3.51
CA SER A 96 1.88 -38.00 4.82
C SER A 96 2.74 -38.76 5.84
N THR A 97 3.31 -38.03 6.79
CA THR A 97 4.16 -38.56 7.88
C THR A 97 3.64 -38.21 9.27
N ASP A 98 2.48 -37.55 9.38
CA ASP A 98 1.94 -36.97 10.62
C ASP A 98 0.73 -37.71 11.21
N GLY A 99 0.40 -38.90 10.67
CA GLY A 99 -0.77 -39.67 11.09
C GLY A 99 -2.04 -39.45 10.24
N SER A 100 -1.99 -38.62 9.19
CA SER A 100 -3.15 -38.31 8.35
C SER A 100 -3.78 -39.56 7.71
N LEU A 101 -2.95 -40.45 7.16
CA LEU A 101 -3.41 -41.67 6.49
C LEU A 101 -4.15 -42.61 7.45
N GLU A 102 -3.62 -42.80 8.65
CA GLU A 102 -4.21 -43.67 9.68
C GLU A 102 -5.56 -43.16 10.16
N ILE A 103 -5.72 -41.83 10.28
CA ILE A 103 -7.00 -41.20 10.63
C ILE A 103 -8.04 -41.49 9.54
N LEU A 104 -7.68 -41.29 8.26
CA LEU A 104 -8.58 -41.49 7.12
C LEU A 104 -8.95 -42.96 6.93
N GLN A 105 -7.99 -43.87 7.04
CA GLN A 105 -8.23 -45.32 6.94
C GLN A 105 -9.24 -45.75 8.00
N ARG A 106 -9.02 -45.37 9.27
CA ARG A 106 -9.93 -45.70 10.38
C ARG A 106 -11.34 -45.14 10.15
N TRP A 107 -11.45 -43.88 9.72
CA TRP A 107 -12.75 -43.26 9.48
C TRP A 107 -13.50 -43.91 8.30
N SER A 108 -12.76 -44.36 7.28
CA SER A 108 -13.31 -45.00 6.08
C SER A 108 -13.85 -46.41 6.31
N GLU A 109 -13.42 -47.15 7.35
CA GLU A 109 -13.78 -48.55 7.58
C GLU A 109 -15.31 -48.77 7.64
N ALA A 110 -16.03 -47.88 8.32
CA ALA A 110 -17.49 -47.94 8.41
C ALA A 110 -18.22 -47.33 7.20
N ARG A 111 -17.49 -46.76 6.23
CA ARG A 111 -18.02 -45.89 5.16
C ARG A 111 -17.54 -46.26 3.76
N ARG A 112 -16.93 -47.44 3.58
CA ARG A 112 -16.37 -47.93 2.29
C ARG A 112 -17.35 -47.94 1.12
N ALA A 113 -18.66 -47.86 1.38
CA ALA A 113 -19.66 -47.75 0.34
C ALA A 113 -19.60 -46.45 -0.47
N HIS A 114 -19.11 -45.35 0.12
CA HIS A 114 -19.05 -44.01 -0.49
C HIS A 114 -17.75 -43.24 -0.18
N VAL A 115 -16.84 -43.80 0.64
CA VAL A 115 -15.52 -43.24 0.95
C VAL A 115 -14.43 -44.10 0.32
N VAL A 116 -13.54 -43.47 -0.45
CA VAL A 116 -12.35 -44.06 -1.05
C VAL A 116 -11.12 -43.37 -0.45
N VAL A 117 -10.15 -44.16 0.01
CA VAL A 117 -8.85 -43.67 0.49
C VAL A 117 -7.77 -44.29 -0.38
N VAL A 118 -6.98 -43.45 -1.03
CA VAL A 118 -5.85 -43.81 -1.89
C VAL A 118 -4.59 -43.25 -1.25
N SER A 119 -3.47 -43.96 -1.34
CA SER A 119 -2.17 -43.46 -0.90
C SER A 119 -1.18 -43.58 -2.05
N GLN A 120 -0.35 -42.55 -2.20
CA GLN A 120 0.72 -42.47 -3.19
C GLN A 120 2.00 -41.89 -2.57
N THR A 121 3.12 -42.04 -3.27
CA THR A 121 4.35 -41.31 -2.92
C THR A 121 4.17 -39.82 -3.22
N ASN A 122 4.71 -38.95 -2.35
CA ASN A 122 4.57 -37.51 -2.47
C ASN A 122 4.93 -37.00 -3.88
N ALA A 123 3.94 -36.46 -4.58
CA ALA A 123 4.03 -35.96 -5.94
C ALA A 123 3.37 -34.57 -6.12
N TRP A 124 3.05 -33.91 -5.01
CA TRP A 124 2.38 -32.60 -4.91
C TRP A 124 0.87 -32.63 -5.21
N VAL A 125 0.18 -31.58 -4.73
CA VAL A 125 -1.29 -31.44 -4.76
C VAL A 125 -1.92 -31.68 -6.13
N ALA A 126 -1.29 -31.19 -7.21
CA ALA A 126 -1.79 -31.39 -8.58
C ALA A 126 -1.85 -32.88 -8.97
N ALA A 127 -0.80 -33.65 -8.63
CA ALA A 127 -0.76 -35.08 -8.91
C ALA A 127 -1.79 -35.83 -8.06
N ALA A 128 -1.92 -35.50 -6.78
CA ALA A 128 -2.91 -36.11 -5.89
C ALA A 128 -4.36 -35.84 -6.34
N ARG A 129 -4.69 -34.62 -6.79
CA ARG A 129 -6.01 -34.31 -7.35
C ARG A 129 -6.28 -35.08 -8.66
N ASN A 130 -5.28 -35.20 -9.54
CA ASN A 130 -5.40 -35.99 -10.76
C ASN A 130 -5.63 -37.49 -10.45
N ALA A 131 -4.89 -38.06 -9.49
CA ALA A 131 -5.10 -39.44 -9.06
C ALA A 131 -6.50 -39.64 -8.45
N GLY A 132 -6.98 -38.68 -7.67
CA GLY A 132 -8.32 -38.73 -7.09
C GLY A 132 -9.43 -38.72 -8.15
N MET A 133 -9.23 -37.98 -9.25
CA MET A 133 -10.17 -37.95 -10.38
C MET A 133 -10.39 -39.33 -11.02
N GLU A 134 -9.39 -40.22 -10.99
CA GLU A 134 -9.50 -41.58 -11.54
C GLU A 134 -10.49 -42.46 -10.75
N HIS A 135 -10.76 -42.10 -9.49
CA HIS A 135 -11.69 -42.81 -8.62
C HIS A 135 -13.09 -42.19 -8.57
N VAL A 136 -13.32 -41.05 -9.23
CA VAL A 136 -14.63 -40.38 -9.24
C VAL A 136 -15.64 -41.23 -10.01
N ASP A 137 -16.81 -41.48 -9.41
CA ASP A 137 -17.98 -42.13 -9.96
C ASP A 137 -19.25 -41.30 -9.68
N ALA A 138 -19.14 -40.00 -9.94
CA ALA A 138 -20.21 -39.02 -9.76
C ALA A 138 -20.40 -38.14 -11.00
N GLU A 139 -21.60 -37.60 -11.21
CA GLU A 139 -21.84 -36.64 -12.30
C GLU A 139 -21.07 -35.32 -12.09
N TRP A 140 -21.10 -34.78 -10.87
CA TRP A 140 -20.42 -33.55 -10.49
C TRP A 140 -19.25 -33.83 -9.53
N VAL A 141 -18.15 -33.12 -9.69
CA VAL A 141 -16.97 -33.25 -8.81
C VAL A 141 -16.49 -31.89 -8.31
N THR A 142 -16.08 -31.81 -7.06
CA THR A 142 -15.33 -30.69 -6.47
C THR A 142 -13.98 -31.18 -5.93
N PHE A 143 -12.98 -30.29 -5.91
CA PHE A 143 -11.64 -30.59 -5.38
C PHE A 143 -11.41 -29.75 -4.13
N ALA A 144 -11.78 -30.29 -2.97
CA ALA A 144 -11.77 -29.56 -1.71
C ALA A 144 -10.45 -29.74 -0.95
N ASP A 145 -10.13 -28.77 -0.10
CA ASP A 145 -8.90 -28.80 0.69
C ASP A 145 -9.14 -29.50 2.04
N PRO A 146 -8.19 -30.34 2.51
CA PRO A 146 -8.39 -31.20 3.67
C PRO A 146 -8.28 -30.49 5.03
N ASP A 147 -7.97 -29.19 5.02
CA ASP A 147 -7.88 -28.32 6.20
C ASP A 147 -9.05 -27.35 6.36
N ASP A 148 -9.98 -27.37 5.40
CA ASP A 148 -11.18 -26.55 5.38
C ASP A 148 -12.38 -27.25 6.04
N VAL A 149 -13.50 -26.52 6.11
CA VAL A 149 -14.74 -26.97 6.75
C VAL A 149 -15.93 -26.66 5.83
N PHE A 150 -16.96 -27.49 5.85
CA PHE A 150 -18.20 -27.24 5.11
C PHE A 150 -19.30 -26.66 6.01
N ASP A 151 -20.15 -25.81 5.45
CA ASP A 151 -21.44 -25.47 6.06
C ASP A 151 -22.36 -26.69 6.08
N ASP A 152 -23.19 -26.85 7.12
CA ASP A 152 -24.05 -28.03 7.32
C ASP A 152 -25.04 -28.26 6.15
N ARG A 153 -25.29 -27.25 5.31
CA ARG A 153 -26.16 -27.35 4.13
C ARG A 153 -25.42 -27.30 2.80
N TYR A 154 -24.09 -27.38 2.79
CA TYR A 154 -23.28 -27.16 1.59
C TYR A 154 -23.68 -28.07 0.42
N PHE A 155 -23.64 -29.39 0.61
CA PHE A 155 -23.97 -30.33 -0.46
C PHE A 155 -25.49 -30.37 -0.75
N GLU A 156 -26.33 -30.13 0.26
CA GLU A 156 -27.78 -30.05 0.09
C GLU A 156 -28.16 -28.92 -0.90
N GLU A 157 -27.56 -27.75 -0.74
CA GLU A 157 -27.80 -26.59 -1.61
C GLU A 157 -27.30 -26.82 -3.04
N VAL A 158 -26.16 -27.49 -3.20
CA VAL A 158 -25.61 -27.87 -4.51
C VAL A 158 -26.54 -28.85 -5.21
N VAL A 159 -26.94 -29.94 -4.53
CA VAL A 159 -27.85 -30.96 -5.08
C VAL A 159 -29.21 -30.36 -5.42
N LYS A 160 -29.77 -29.50 -4.56
CA LYS A 160 -31.00 -28.76 -4.86
C LYS A 160 -30.86 -27.93 -6.13
N PHE A 161 -29.77 -27.19 -6.27
CA PHE A 161 -29.55 -26.37 -7.46
C PHE A 161 -29.43 -27.23 -8.73
N VAL A 162 -28.65 -28.32 -8.69
CA VAL A 162 -28.51 -29.25 -9.81
C VAL A 162 -29.85 -29.90 -10.18
N ASN A 163 -30.66 -30.32 -9.21
CA ASN A 163 -31.96 -30.92 -9.53
C ASN A 163 -32.97 -29.91 -10.10
N LEU A 164 -32.90 -28.64 -9.68
CA LEU A 164 -33.81 -27.58 -10.16
C LEU A 164 -33.38 -26.98 -11.51
N HIS A 165 -32.09 -26.96 -11.78
CA HIS A 165 -31.50 -26.16 -12.87
C HIS A 165 -30.49 -26.92 -13.75
N GLY A 166 -30.05 -28.10 -13.34
CA GLY A 166 -29.04 -28.95 -13.98
C GLY A 166 -29.54 -29.67 -15.23
N ALA A 167 -30.25 -28.96 -16.10
CA ALA A 167 -30.34 -29.31 -17.51
C ALA A 167 -28.92 -29.41 -18.10
N PRO A 168 -28.69 -30.09 -19.26
CA PRO A 168 -27.36 -30.28 -19.87
C PRO A 168 -26.63 -28.98 -20.29
N ARG A 169 -27.14 -27.82 -19.88
CA ARG A 169 -26.65 -26.50 -20.21
C ARG A 169 -25.64 -25.95 -19.20
N VAL A 170 -25.78 -26.25 -17.90
CA VAL A 170 -24.88 -25.69 -16.87
C VAL A 170 -23.58 -26.50 -16.81
N GLY A 171 -22.43 -25.85 -17.00
CA GLY A 171 -21.13 -26.53 -17.04
C GLY A 171 -20.36 -26.51 -15.73
N MET A 172 -20.48 -25.44 -14.95
CA MET A 172 -19.75 -25.28 -13.69
C MET A 172 -20.64 -24.62 -12.64
N LEU A 173 -20.43 -24.97 -11.37
CA LEU A 173 -21.03 -24.27 -10.24
C LEU A 173 -19.92 -23.58 -9.45
N ALA A 174 -20.12 -22.33 -9.05
CA ALA A 174 -19.26 -21.58 -8.14
C ALA A 174 -20.00 -21.37 -6.81
N THR A 175 -19.36 -21.70 -5.69
CA THR A 175 -19.93 -21.62 -4.34
C THR A 175 -19.33 -20.48 -3.53
N HIS A 176 -20.05 -20.02 -2.51
CA HIS A 176 -19.67 -18.83 -1.75
C HIS A 176 -18.64 -19.17 -0.67
N GLN A 177 -17.38 -18.85 -0.96
CA GLN A 177 -16.29 -19.00 -0.01
C GLN A 177 -16.34 -17.92 1.10
N LEU A 178 -16.37 -18.37 2.35
CA LEU A 178 -16.28 -17.56 3.58
C LEU A 178 -14.98 -17.88 4.30
N ARG A 179 -14.30 -16.89 4.86
CA ARG A 179 -13.04 -17.11 5.57
C ARG A 179 -13.27 -17.45 7.04
N LEU A 180 -12.72 -18.56 7.51
CA LEU A 180 -12.73 -19.00 8.89
C LEU A 180 -11.40 -18.62 9.56
N ASN A 181 -11.44 -17.78 10.58
CA ASN A 181 -10.23 -17.41 11.33
C ASN A 181 -9.91 -18.42 12.46
N GLU A 182 -8.75 -18.28 13.09
CA GLU A 182 -8.32 -19.17 14.19
C GLU A 182 -9.23 -19.12 15.44
N ARG A 183 -10.06 -18.08 15.57
CA ARG A 183 -11.04 -17.96 16.66
C ARG A 183 -12.35 -18.69 16.35
N GLY A 184 -12.46 -19.30 15.18
CA GLY A 184 -13.68 -19.96 14.71
C GLY A 184 -14.73 -18.99 14.14
N GLU A 185 -14.37 -17.73 13.88
CA GLU A 185 -15.29 -16.72 13.33
C GLU A 185 -15.27 -16.75 11.80
N LEU A 186 -16.46 -16.70 11.19
CA LEU A 186 -16.64 -16.60 9.74
C LEU A 186 -16.72 -15.14 9.29
N VAL A 187 -15.91 -14.78 8.29
CA VAL A 187 -15.85 -13.44 7.72
C VAL A 187 -15.98 -13.48 6.20
N ASP A 188 -17.05 -12.87 5.68
CA ASP A 188 -17.24 -12.67 4.24
C ASP A 188 -16.37 -11.50 3.74
N SER A 189 -15.08 -11.75 3.52
CA SER A 189 -14.08 -10.74 3.15
C SER A 189 -13.42 -10.97 1.79
N HIS A 190 -13.78 -12.04 1.07
CA HIS A 190 -13.13 -12.37 -0.19
C HIS A 190 -13.43 -11.30 -1.27
N PRO A 191 -12.44 -10.79 -2.02
CA PRO A 191 -12.66 -9.75 -3.05
C PRO A 191 -13.69 -10.16 -4.11
N LEU A 192 -13.65 -11.42 -4.55
CA LEU A 192 -14.57 -11.95 -5.57
C LEU A 192 -15.98 -12.28 -5.06
N ARG A 193 -16.34 -11.95 -3.80
CA ARG A 193 -17.68 -12.20 -3.25
C ARG A 193 -18.80 -11.47 -4.01
N VAL A 194 -18.45 -10.41 -4.74
CA VAL A 194 -19.38 -9.53 -5.46
C VAL A 194 -20.29 -10.29 -6.43
N LYS A 195 -19.83 -11.41 -7.00
CA LYS A 195 -20.65 -12.24 -7.90
C LYS A 195 -21.87 -12.88 -7.23
N PHE A 196 -21.82 -13.06 -5.91
CA PHE A 196 -22.92 -13.60 -5.09
C PHE A 196 -23.91 -12.54 -4.61
N ALA A 197 -23.66 -11.25 -4.86
CA ALA A 197 -24.50 -10.16 -4.35
C ALA A 197 -25.96 -10.19 -4.85
N LYS A 198 -26.20 -10.85 -6.00
CA LYS A 198 -27.54 -11.04 -6.58
C LYS A 198 -28.22 -12.35 -6.15
N GLY A 199 -27.64 -13.10 -5.20
CA GLY A 199 -28.14 -14.41 -4.77
C GLY A 199 -27.77 -15.55 -5.72
N SER A 200 -28.34 -16.74 -5.48
CA SER A 200 -28.11 -17.94 -6.28
C SER A 200 -28.82 -17.86 -7.64
N ARG A 201 -28.10 -18.09 -8.75
CA ARG A 201 -28.64 -17.99 -10.13
C ARG A 201 -27.72 -18.63 -11.17
N ILE A 202 -28.23 -18.82 -12.39
CA ILE A 202 -27.43 -19.14 -13.57
C ILE A 202 -27.03 -17.84 -14.27
N ILE A 203 -25.81 -17.76 -14.77
CA ILE A 203 -25.33 -16.69 -15.66
C ILE A 203 -24.67 -17.27 -16.89
N ASP A 204 -24.68 -16.47 -17.96
CA ASP A 204 -23.79 -16.65 -19.10
C ASP A 204 -22.48 -15.92 -18.79
N ILE A 205 -21.37 -16.65 -18.76
CA ILE A 205 -20.05 -16.12 -18.40
C ILE A 205 -19.50 -15.13 -19.44
N ASP A 206 -19.97 -15.16 -20.69
CA ASP A 206 -19.54 -14.18 -21.69
C ASP A 206 -20.28 -12.84 -21.53
N GLN A 207 -21.50 -12.88 -20.98
CA GLN A 207 -22.30 -11.68 -20.68
C GLN A 207 -22.00 -11.12 -19.28
N GLU A 208 -21.74 -11.98 -18.30
CA GLU A 208 -21.34 -11.63 -16.94
C GLU A 208 -19.99 -12.31 -16.61
N PRO A 209 -18.84 -11.68 -16.97
CA PRO A 209 -17.52 -12.30 -16.91
C PRO A 209 -16.98 -12.38 -15.47
N VAL A 210 -17.62 -13.23 -14.67
CA VAL A 210 -17.22 -13.52 -13.30
C VAL A 210 -15.92 -14.31 -13.26
N ILE A 211 -15.11 -14.06 -12.24
CA ILE A 211 -13.85 -14.77 -12.03
C ILE A 211 -14.07 -15.88 -11.00
N GLN A 212 -13.70 -17.13 -11.33
CA GLN A 212 -13.57 -18.25 -10.38
C GLN A 212 -12.15 -18.83 -10.54
N MET A 213 -11.37 -18.83 -9.48
CA MET A 213 -9.95 -19.23 -9.51
C MET A 213 -9.60 -20.36 -8.55
N ALA A 214 -10.55 -20.80 -7.72
CA ALA A 214 -10.32 -21.82 -6.71
C ALA A 214 -11.23 -23.01 -7.00
N VAL A 215 -10.66 -24.21 -7.08
CA VAL A 215 -11.42 -25.44 -7.39
C VAL A 215 -12.20 -25.96 -6.17
N ASN A 216 -11.76 -25.59 -4.96
CA ASN A 216 -12.40 -25.98 -3.69
C ASN A 216 -13.80 -25.39 -3.49
N SER A 217 -14.07 -24.26 -4.13
CA SER A 217 -15.37 -23.58 -4.15
C SER A 217 -16.03 -23.67 -5.52
N ALA A 218 -15.76 -24.74 -6.26
CA ALA A 218 -16.37 -25.00 -7.55
C ALA A 218 -16.74 -26.48 -7.75
N PHE A 219 -17.77 -26.73 -8.55
CA PHE A 219 -18.15 -28.06 -9.03
C PHE A 219 -18.11 -28.10 -10.55
N PHE A 220 -17.65 -29.22 -11.08
CA PHE A 220 -17.43 -29.46 -12.50
C PHE A 220 -18.13 -30.76 -12.94
N ARG A 221 -18.58 -30.83 -14.19
CA ARG A 221 -19.10 -32.09 -14.73
C ARG A 221 -17.94 -33.07 -14.98
N SER A 222 -18.02 -34.26 -14.41
CA SER A 222 -16.92 -35.23 -14.42
C SER A 222 -16.73 -35.89 -15.79
N ASP A 223 -17.80 -36.03 -16.57
CA ASP A 223 -17.78 -36.52 -17.95
C ASP A 223 -16.99 -35.57 -18.87
N VAL A 224 -17.21 -34.27 -18.73
CA VAL A 224 -16.48 -33.22 -19.47
C VAL A 224 -14.99 -33.23 -19.16
N ILE A 225 -14.61 -33.40 -17.88
CA ILE A 225 -13.20 -33.52 -17.48
C ILE A 225 -12.54 -34.72 -18.20
N ARG A 226 -13.22 -35.88 -18.24
CA ARG A 226 -12.69 -37.10 -18.87
C ARG A 226 -12.67 -37.01 -20.38
N GLU A 227 -13.73 -36.47 -21.00
CA GLU A 227 -13.85 -36.33 -22.45
C GLU A 227 -12.73 -35.44 -23.04
N HIS A 228 -12.35 -34.38 -22.32
CA HIS A 228 -11.34 -33.43 -22.77
C HIS A 228 -9.96 -33.60 -22.10
N ASP A 229 -9.77 -34.67 -21.31
CA ASP A 229 -8.54 -34.95 -20.55
C ASP A 229 -8.00 -33.71 -19.80
N VAL A 230 -8.89 -33.01 -19.09
CA VAL A 230 -8.52 -31.82 -18.31
C VAL A 230 -7.81 -32.26 -17.04
N ARG A 231 -6.55 -31.85 -16.87
CA ARG A 231 -5.68 -32.22 -15.74
C ARG A 231 -5.06 -31.00 -15.08
N PHE A 232 -4.76 -31.12 -13.79
CA PHE A 232 -3.93 -30.15 -13.08
C PHE A 232 -2.48 -30.27 -13.58
N ASP A 233 -1.85 -29.14 -13.91
CA ASP A 233 -0.46 -29.09 -14.35
C ASP A 233 0.48 -28.80 -13.17
N GLY A 234 1.25 -29.81 -12.78
CA GLY A 234 2.21 -29.72 -11.69
C GLY A 234 3.39 -28.77 -11.94
N ARG A 235 3.58 -28.24 -13.15
CA ARG A 235 4.62 -27.24 -13.47
C ARG A 235 4.22 -25.84 -13.02
N ILE A 236 2.93 -25.57 -12.84
CA ILE A 236 2.41 -24.25 -12.42
C ILE A 236 2.56 -24.14 -10.91
N ARG A 237 3.61 -23.45 -10.46
CA ARG A 237 3.95 -23.29 -9.04
C ARG A 237 4.45 -21.88 -8.74
N PRO A 238 4.17 -21.34 -7.55
CA PRO A 238 3.58 -22.01 -6.38
C PRO A 238 2.04 -21.95 -6.30
N VAL A 239 1.38 -21.22 -7.20
CA VAL A 239 -0.08 -20.98 -7.21
C VAL A 239 -0.58 -20.89 -8.65
N PHE A 240 -1.90 -20.76 -8.85
CA PHE A 240 -2.61 -20.56 -10.13
C PHE A 240 -2.95 -21.86 -10.89
N GLU A 241 -2.50 -23.02 -10.42
CA GLU A 241 -2.87 -24.32 -10.94
C GLU A 241 -4.39 -24.56 -10.96
N ASP A 242 -5.10 -24.06 -9.94
CA ASP A 242 -6.56 -24.11 -9.84
C ASP A 242 -7.24 -23.29 -10.95
N ALA A 243 -6.80 -22.04 -11.12
CA ALA A 243 -7.33 -21.14 -12.12
C ALA A 243 -7.03 -21.64 -13.54
N HIS A 244 -5.87 -22.27 -13.72
CA HIS A 244 -5.50 -22.94 -14.96
C HIS A 244 -6.41 -24.12 -15.28
N PHE A 245 -6.65 -25.01 -14.31
CA PHE A 245 -7.60 -26.12 -14.48
C PHE A 245 -8.99 -25.62 -14.88
N ILE A 246 -9.52 -24.61 -14.18
CA ILE A 246 -10.82 -23.99 -14.46
C ILE A 246 -10.84 -23.37 -15.87
N GLY A 247 -9.80 -22.63 -16.24
CA GLY A 247 -9.67 -22.01 -17.55
C GLY A 247 -9.70 -23.04 -18.67
N ARG A 248 -8.91 -24.11 -18.55
CA ARG A 248 -8.89 -25.22 -19.52
C ARG A 248 -10.23 -25.93 -19.60
N TYR A 249 -10.87 -26.19 -18.46
CA TYR A 249 -12.20 -26.79 -18.41
C TYR A 249 -13.25 -25.96 -19.19
N LEU A 250 -13.29 -24.65 -18.96
CA LEU A 250 -14.25 -23.75 -19.62
C LEU A 250 -13.94 -23.60 -21.12
N LEU A 251 -12.67 -23.47 -21.51
CA LEU A 251 -12.25 -23.37 -22.91
C LEU A 251 -12.54 -24.67 -23.70
N ALA A 252 -12.32 -25.83 -23.08
CA ALA A 252 -12.54 -27.13 -23.71
C ALA A 252 -14.03 -27.44 -23.86
N SER A 253 -14.81 -27.24 -22.79
CA SER A 253 -16.23 -27.60 -22.74
C SER A 253 -17.14 -26.68 -23.58
N ARG A 254 -16.75 -25.42 -23.78
CA ARG A 254 -17.60 -24.37 -24.38
C ARG A 254 -18.95 -24.20 -23.67
N MET A 255 -19.00 -24.55 -22.39
CA MET A 255 -20.20 -24.36 -21.58
C MET A 255 -20.18 -22.96 -20.97
N HIS A 256 -21.09 -22.11 -21.45
CA HIS A 256 -21.15 -20.69 -21.05
C HIS A 256 -22.01 -20.46 -19.80
N ASP A 257 -22.95 -21.36 -19.52
CA ASP A 257 -23.85 -21.24 -18.38
C ASP A 257 -23.17 -21.74 -17.08
N ILE A 258 -23.03 -20.85 -16.12
CA ILE A 258 -22.40 -21.10 -14.80
C ILE A 258 -23.43 -20.87 -13.70
N GLY A 259 -23.57 -21.84 -12.80
CA GLY A 259 -24.34 -21.68 -11.58
C GLY A 259 -23.53 -20.90 -10.54
N VAL A 260 -24.00 -19.74 -10.11
CA VAL A 260 -23.43 -18.99 -8.99
C VAL A 260 -24.32 -19.22 -7.78
N LEU A 261 -23.82 -19.93 -6.76
CA LEU A 261 -24.60 -20.39 -5.60
C LEU A 261 -24.20 -19.61 -4.34
N ALA A 262 -24.94 -18.55 -4.03
CA ALA A 262 -24.76 -17.77 -2.79
C ALA A 262 -25.20 -18.56 -1.54
N SER A 263 -26.06 -19.56 -1.71
CA SER A 263 -26.57 -20.39 -0.61
C SER A 263 -25.60 -21.51 -0.19
N ALA A 264 -24.77 -22.01 -1.10
CA ALA A 264 -23.75 -23.02 -0.79
C ALA A 264 -22.50 -22.35 -0.25
N LYS A 265 -22.27 -22.44 1.07
CA LYS A 265 -21.16 -21.77 1.77
C LYS A 265 -20.01 -22.72 2.06
N TYR A 266 -18.83 -22.36 1.55
CA TYR A 266 -17.58 -23.10 1.79
C TYR A 266 -16.74 -22.35 2.83
N HIS A 267 -16.32 -22.99 3.93
CA HIS A 267 -15.56 -22.33 4.98
C HIS A 267 -14.06 -22.57 4.79
N TYR A 268 -13.40 -21.59 4.16
CA TYR A 268 -11.97 -21.59 3.89
C TYR A 268 -11.18 -21.14 5.11
N ARG A 269 -10.31 -22.00 5.65
CA ARG A 269 -9.54 -21.76 6.86
C ARG A 269 -8.32 -20.89 6.58
N ILE A 270 -8.16 -19.82 7.36
CA ILE A 270 -6.92 -19.04 7.42
C ILE A 270 -6.06 -19.61 8.55
N ARG A 271 -4.88 -20.13 8.21
CA ARG A 271 -3.87 -20.60 9.19
C ARG A 271 -3.09 -19.40 9.74
N GLY A 272 -2.88 -19.30 11.06
CA GLY A 272 -2.07 -18.22 11.66
C GLY A 272 -0.59 -18.58 11.88
N ASP A 273 -0.18 -19.79 11.50
CA ASP A 273 1.20 -20.27 11.59
C ASP A 273 2.10 -19.81 10.41
N GLY A 274 1.54 -19.08 9.44
CA GLY A 274 2.28 -18.56 8.28
C GLY A 274 2.69 -19.63 7.26
N THR A 275 2.19 -20.87 7.39
CA THR A 275 2.53 -21.98 6.47
C THR A 275 1.72 -21.97 5.17
N SER A 276 0.82 -20.99 5.00
CA SER A 276 -0.02 -20.88 3.82
C SER A 276 0.81 -20.51 2.58
N LEU A 277 0.73 -21.33 1.53
CA LEU A 277 1.32 -21.03 0.23
C LEU A 277 0.80 -19.68 -0.32
N MET A 278 -0.47 -19.35 -0.03
CA MET A 278 -1.06 -18.07 -0.43
C MET A 278 -0.45 -16.86 0.29
N GLU A 279 0.28 -17.04 1.39
CA GLU A 279 0.95 -15.95 2.11
C GLU A 279 2.41 -15.75 1.67
N SER A 280 3.10 -16.82 1.27
CA SER A 280 4.53 -16.80 0.89
C SER A 280 4.80 -16.89 -0.61
N HIS A 281 3.78 -17.08 -1.46
CA HIS A 281 3.97 -17.35 -2.89
C HIS A 281 4.77 -16.28 -3.67
N PHE A 282 4.77 -15.02 -3.24
CA PHE A 282 5.56 -13.97 -3.89
C PHE A 282 7.08 -14.07 -3.63
N ASP A 283 7.49 -14.92 -2.68
CA ASP A 283 8.90 -15.19 -2.40
C ASP A 283 9.47 -16.25 -3.35
N HIS A 284 8.60 -17.01 -4.03
CA HIS A 284 9.00 -18.11 -4.90
C HIS A 284 9.32 -17.62 -6.32
N PRO A 285 10.50 -17.91 -6.90
CA PRO A 285 10.87 -17.47 -8.25
C PRO A 285 9.86 -17.90 -9.33
N GLY A 286 9.32 -19.13 -9.22
CA GLY A 286 8.29 -19.67 -10.12
C GLY A 286 7.01 -18.82 -10.23
N LYS A 287 6.69 -17.97 -9.23
CA LYS A 287 5.58 -17.02 -9.36
C LYS A 287 5.81 -16.05 -10.52
N TYR A 288 7.05 -15.62 -10.75
CA TYR A 288 7.41 -14.65 -11.80
C TYR A 288 7.72 -15.30 -13.15
N THR A 289 7.89 -16.62 -13.19
CA THR A 289 8.23 -17.37 -14.41
C THR A 289 7.18 -18.43 -14.73
N ASP A 290 7.15 -19.53 -13.98
CA ASP A 290 6.38 -20.73 -14.29
C ASP A 290 4.87 -20.50 -14.28
N VAL A 291 4.35 -19.67 -13.36
CA VAL A 291 2.92 -19.28 -13.35
C VAL A 291 2.53 -18.53 -14.62
N LEU A 292 3.37 -17.61 -15.08
CA LEU A 292 3.11 -16.82 -16.28
C LEU A 292 3.32 -17.68 -17.54
N ARG A 293 4.35 -18.52 -17.56
CA ARG A 293 4.73 -19.35 -18.70
C ARG A 293 3.78 -20.53 -18.93
N HIS A 294 3.53 -21.31 -17.88
CA HIS A 294 2.74 -22.54 -17.96
C HIS A 294 1.28 -22.33 -17.56
N GLY A 295 0.95 -21.25 -16.84
CA GLY A 295 -0.42 -20.89 -16.51
C GLY A 295 -1.03 -19.90 -17.51
N HIS A 296 -0.55 -18.66 -17.51
CA HIS A 296 -1.20 -17.58 -18.26
C HIS A 296 -1.05 -17.74 -19.78
N LEU A 297 0.18 -17.96 -20.26
CA LEU A 297 0.44 -18.09 -21.69
C LEU A 297 -0.18 -19.37 -22.27
N ASP A 298 -0.19 -20.47 -21.52
CA ASP A 298 -0.84 -21.72 -21.95
C ASP A 298 -2.35 -21.49 -22.20
N LEU A 299 -3.06 -20.87 -21.24
CA LEU A 299 -4.48 -20.55 -21.41
C LEU A 299 -4.74 -19.60 -22.59
N LEU A 300 -3.90 -18.59 -22.77
CA LEU A 300 -4.03 -17.65 -23.88
C LEU A 300 -3.78 -18.32 -25.23
N GLN A 301 -2.81 -19.24 -25.30
CA GLN A 301 -2.52 -20.02 -26.51
C GLN A 301 -3.65 -20.99 -26.83
N GLU A 302 -4.20 -21.67 -25.83
CA GLU A 302 -5.35 -22.55 -26.00
C GLU A 302 -6.59 -21.78 -26.47
N ALA A 303 -6.88 -20.63 -25.86
CA ALA A 303 -7.97 -19.76 -26.29
C ALA A 303 -7.79 -19.26 -27.73
N ALA A 304 -6.59 -18.76 -28.07
CA ALA A 304 -6.25 -18.29 -29.40
C ALA A 304 -6.38 -19.38 -30.48
N GLY A 305 -6.03 -20.63 -30.14
CA GLY A 305 -6.22 -21.79 -31.03
C GLY A 305 -7.70 -22.11 -31.29
N ARG A 306 -8.63 -21.59 -30.49
CA ARG A 306 -10.07 -21.83 -30.56
C ARG A 306 -10.87 -20.61 -31.04
N GLY A 307 -10.25 -19.43 -31.17
CA GLY A 307 -10.89 -18.18 -31.56
C GLY A 307 -10.30 -16.97 -30.81
N ASP A 308 -11.13 -15.97 -30.56
CA ASP A 308 -10.74 -14.82 -29.73
C ASP A 308 -10.65 -15.21 -28.25
N VAL A 309 -9.77 -14.53 -27.51
CA VAL A 309 -9.66 -14.70 -26.05
C VAL A 309 -10.93 -14.13 -25.38
N PRO A 310 -11.71 -14.94 -24.65
CA PRO A 310 -12.96 -14.46 -24.07
C PRO A 310 -12.72 -13.51 -22.89
N ARG A 311 -13.65 -12.57 -22.67
CA ARG A 311 -13.51 -11.50 -21.66
C ARG A 311 -13.31 -12.04 -20.25
N TRP A 312 -13.98 -13.13 -19.88
CA TRP A 312 -13.83 -13.73 -18.56
C TRP A 312 -12.41 -14.27 -18.32
N LEU A 313 -11.74 -14.76 -19.36
CA LEU A 313 -10.37 -15.24 -19.28
C LEU A 313 -9.41 -14.06 -19.15
N GLU A 314 -9.56 -13.03 -19.99
CA GLU A 314 -8.77 -11.79 -19.85
C GLU A 314 -8.90 -11.19 -18.45
N ASN A 315 -10.12 -11.11 -17.91
CA ASN A 315 -10.36 -10.63 -16.54
C ASN A 315 -9.69 -11.52 -15.49
N THR A 316 -9.70 -12.84 -15.65
CA THR A 316 -9.04 -13.77 -14.73
C THR A 316 -7.53 -13.58 -14.72
N LEU A 317 -6.91 -13.46 -15.90
CA LEU A 317 -5.47 -13.23 -16.02
C LEU A 317 -5.08 -11.82 -15.54
N LEU A 318 -5.87 -10.80 -15.87
CA LEU A 318 -5.64 -9.44 -15.37
C LEU A 318 -5.76 -9.37 -13.84
N TYR A 319 -6.69 -10.11 -13.25
CA TYR A 319 -6.84 -10.16 -11.80
C TYR A 319 -5.58 -10.70 -11.13
N ASP A 320 -5.01 -11.84 -11.58
CA ASP A 320 -3.72 -12.33 -11.05
C ASP A 320 -2.58 -11.34 -11.34
N LEU A 321 -2.48 -10.86 -12.59
CA LEU A 321 -1.41 -9.97 -13.03
C LEU A 321 -1.37 -8.65 -12.23
N PHE A 322 -2.52 -8.05 -11.91
CA PHE A 322 -2.57 -6.83 -11.11
C PHE A 322 -2.08 -7.03 -9.67
N TRP A 323 -2.16 -8.24 -9.12
CA TRP A 323 -1.57 -8.52 -7.80
C TRP A 323 -0.05 -8.47 -7.82
N TYR A 324 0.63 -8.81 -8.92
CA TYR A 324 2.09 -8.63 -9.06
C TYR A 324 2.46 -7.16 -8.89
N PHE A 325 1.84 -6.29 -9.69
CA PHE A 325 2.12 -4.86 -9.63
C PHE A 325 1.72 -4.24 -8.29
N LYS A 326 0.60 -4.66 -7.71
CA LYS A 326 0.16 -4.17 -6.39
C LYS A 326 1.11 -4.62 -5.28
N ASN A 327 1.59 -5.87 -5.31
CA ASN A 327 2.59 -6.37 -4.38
C ASN A 327 3.90 -5.60 -4.54
N GLU A 328 4.37 -5.41 -5.77
CA GLU A 328 5.55 -4.61 -6.07
C GLU A 328 5.37 -3.20 -5.49
N ARG A 329 4.27 -2.50 -5.81
CA ARG A 329 4.00 -1.15 -5.28
C ARG A 329 3.88 -1.04 -3.75
N ALA A 330 3.72 -2.16 -3.03
CA ALA A 330 3.63 -2.14 -1.57
C ALA A 330 4.94 -1.64 -0.94
N LEU A 331 4.82 -0.96 0.21
CA LEU A 331 5.97 -0.51 1.01
C LEU A 331 6.88 -1.68 1.40
N ASN A 332 6.28 -2.85 1.63
CA ASN A 332 6.93 -4.08 2.04
C ASN A 332 6.72 -5.15 0.97
N SER A 333 7.34 -4.98 -0.20
CA SER A 333 7.18 -5.97 -1.27
C SER A 333 8.15 -7.13 -1.09
N SER A 334 7.63 -8.36 -1.14
CA SER A 334 8.38 -9.60 -1.26
C SER A 334 9.10 -9.77 -2.59
N SER A 335 8.73 -9.00 -3.62
CA SER A 335 9.40 -9.05 -4.94
C SER A 335 10.90 -8.81 -4.86
N ALA A 336 11.38 -8.03 -3.90
CA ALA A 336 12.80 -7.76 -3.77
C ALA A 336 13.65 -8.99 -3.36
N LEU A 337 12.99 -10.06 -2.91
CA LEU A 337 13.62 -11.34 -2.56
C LEU A 337 13.86 -12.25 -3.77
N ALA A 338 13.16 -12.04 -4.89
CA ALA A 338 13.36 -12.83 -6.09
C ALA A 338 14.67 -12.44 -6.79
N PRO A 339 15.45 -13.39 -7.34
CA PRO A 339 16.70 -13.08 -8.00
C PRO A 339 16.52 -12.06 -9.13
N VAL A 340 17.42 -11.08 -9.24
CA VAL A 340 17.29 -9.98 -10.22
C VAL A 340 17.20 -10.50 -11.66
N HIS A 341 17.89 -11.60 -11.98
CA HIS A 341 17.83 -12.23 -13.31
C HIS A 341 16.46 -12.83 -13.64
N THR A 342 15.65 -13.19 -12.64
CA THR A 342 14.29 -13.70 -12.84
C THR A 342 13.39 -12.65 -13.47
N PHE A 343 13.68 -11.36 -13.27
CA PHE A 343 12.81 -10.29 -13.73
C PHE A 343 12.94 -9.96 -15.21
N ASP A 344 14.07 -10.26 -15.84
CA ASP A 344 14.18 -10.11 -17.29
C ASP A 344 13.18 -11.02 -18.01
N GLU A 345 13.15 -12.30 -17.63
CA GLU A 345 12.15 -13.23 -18.16
C GLU A 345 10.71 -12.82 -17.77
N PHE A 346 10.48 -12.36 -16.53
CA PHE A 346 9.17 -11.84 -16.12
C PHE A 346 8.67 -10.75 -17.08
N HIS A 347 9.51 -9.77 -17.43
CA HIS A 347 9.10 -8.70 -18.32
C HIS A 347 8.74 -9.21 -19.73
N ASP A 348 9.48 -10.18 -20.23
CA ASP A 348 9.22 -10.80 -21.54
C ASP A 348 7.91 -11.59 -21.51
N LEU A 349 7.66 -12.36 -20.44
CA LEU A 349 6.41 -13.09 -20.22
C LEU A 349 5.21 -12.14 -20.10
N VAL A 350 5.32 -11.06 -19.33
CA VAL A 350 4.25 -10.05 -19.20
C VAL A 350 3.98 -9.37 -20.54
N SER A 351 5.01 -9.05 -21.33
CA SER A 351 4.84 -8.50 -22.67
C SER A 351 4.11 -9.48 -23.59
N ALA A 352 4.48 -10.76 -23.55
CA ALA A 352 3.82 -11.82 -24.32
C ALA A 352 2.37 -12.03 -23.91
N ILE A 353 2.05 -11.97 -22.61
CA ILE A 353 0.69 -12.04 -22.07
C ILE A 353 -0.12 -10.83 -22.54
N ARG A 354 0.42 -9.61 -22.32
CA ARG A 354 -0.24 -8.36 -22.72
C ARG A 354 -0.56 -8.33 -24.22
N SER A 355 0.32 -8.85 -25.08
CA SER A 355 0.09 -8.87 -26.54
C SER A 355 -1.15 -9.66 -26.98
N ARG A 356 -1.71 -10.49 -26.08
CA ARG A 356 -2.91 -11.32 -26.30
C ARG A 356 -4.12 -10.87 -25.47
N ILE A 357 -3.96 -9.84 -24.64
CA ILE A 357 -5.06 -9.22 -23.89
C ILE A 357 -5.44 -7.92 -24.59
N SER A 358 -6.73 -7.70 -24.79
CA SER A 358 -7.24 -6.48 -25.42
C SER A 358 -7.07 -5.24 -24.54
N ASP A 359 -6.79 -4.10 -25.17
CA ASP A 359 -6.73 -2.81 -24.47
C ASP A 359 -8.08 -2.46 -23.81
N ASP A 360 -9.21 -2.90 -24.38
CA ASP A 360 -10.54 -2.74 -23.77
C ASP A 360 -10.62 -3.48 -22.42
N ALA A 361 -10.07 -4.70 -22.31
CA ALA A 361 -10.04 -5.46 -21.05
C ALA A 361 -9.37 -4.65 -19.94
N ILE A 362 -8.19 -4.11 -20.25
CA ILE A 362 -7.34 -3.39 -19.30
C ILE A 362 -8.03 -2.09 -18.87
N ASN A 363 -8.74 -1.42 -19.78
CA ASN A 363 -9.46 -0.18 -19.47
C ASN A 363 -10.75 -0.42 -18.67
N SER A 364 -11.52 -1.46 -19.01
CA SER A 364 -12.82 -1.74 -18.39
C SER A 364 -12.73 -2.53 -17.08
N PHE A 365 -11.58 -3.15 -16.77
CA PHE A 365 -11.43 -3.99 -15.58
C PHE A 365 -11.66 -3.21 -14.28
N ASP A 366 -12.65 -3.58 -13.48
CA ASP A 366 -13.07 -2.84 -12.27
C ASP A 366 -13.26 -3.72 -11.01
N LEU A 367 -12.88 -5.00 -11.09
CA LEU A 367 -13.07 -5.99 -10.01
C LEU A 367 -12.16 -5.76 -8.79
N MET A 368 -11.09 -4.98 -8.94
CA MET A 368 -10.29 -4.47 -7.83
C MET A 368 -9.76 -3.06 -8.14
N SER A 369 -9.37 -2.33 -7.10
CA SER A 369 -8.70 -1.04 -7.28
C SER A 369 -7.30 -1.24 -7.86
N VAL A 370 -7.05 -0.67 -9.03
CA VAL A 370 -5.78 -0.70 -9.74
C VAL A 370 -5.30 0.74 -9.94
N GLU A 371 -4.05 0.98 -9.57
CA GLU A 371 -3.42 2.29 -9.76
C GLU A 371 -3.34 2.64 -11.26
N TYR A 372 -3.64 3.89 -11.59
CA TYR A 372 -3.62 4.36 -12.99
C TYR A 372 -2.28 4.13 -13.69
N ALA A 373 -1.17 4.35 -12.97
CA ALA A 373 0.19 4.08 -13.44
C ALA A 373 0.39 2.62 -13.86
N VAL A 374 -0.19 1.65 -13.12
CA VAL A 374 -0.10 0.22 -13.43
C VAL A 374 -0.89 -0.11 -14.71
N ARG A 375 -2.08 0.47 -14.88
CA ARG A 375 -2.85 0.30 -16.14
C ARG A 375 -2.07 0.84 -17.33
N LYS A 376 -1.45 2.01 -17.19
CA LYS A 376 -0.62 2.60 -18.26
C LYS A 376 0.65 1.80 -18.52
N ALA A 377 1.25 1.19 -17.50
CA ALA A 377 2.38 0.29 -17.70
C ALA A 377 1.98 -0.90 -18.58
N LEU A 378 0.81 -1.52 -18.38
CA LEU A 378 0.32 -2.59 -19.27
C LEU A 378 -0.08 -2.09 -20.66
N LEU A 379 -0.85 -1.00 -20.76
CA LEU A 379 -1.33 -0.48 -22.04
C LEU A 379 -0.20 0.04 -22.94
N ILE A 380 0.81 0.68 -22.34
CA ILE A 380 1.85 1.42 -23.06
C ILE A 380 3.20 0.74 -22.87
N GLY A 381 3.64 0.57 -21.62
CA GLY A 381 5.00 0.12 -21.32
C GLY A 381 5.31 -1.31 -21.78
N TYR A 382 4.38 -2.23 -21.60
CA TYR A 382 4.50 -3.63 -22.06
C TYR A 382 3.96 -3.86 -23.48
N SER A 383 3.64 -2.79 -24.21
CA SER A 383 3.15 -2.92 -25.58
C SER A 383 4.23 -3.31 -26.59
N GLY A 384 5.51 -3.10 -26.24
CA GLY A 384 6.65 -3.25 -27.14
C GLY A 384 6.82 -2.09 -28.13
N ALA A 385 5.87 -1.14 -28.19
CA ALA A 385 5.93 0.02 -29.07
C ALA A 385 6.53 1.25 -28.36
N GLN A 386 7.23 2.07 -29.12
CA GLN A 386 7.58 3.41 -28.69
C GLN A 386 6.31 4.28 -28.78
N GLU A 387 5.74 4.66 -27.63
CA GLU A 387 4.53 5.47 -27.57
C GLU A 387 4.91 6.93 -27.34
N ARG A 388 4.34 7.79 -28.19
CA ARG A 388 4.42 9.25 -28.06
C ARG A 388 3.14 9.81 -27.44
N PRO A 389 3.25 10.89 -26.64
CA PRO A 389 2.10 11.44 -25.96
C PRO A 389 1.09 11.99 -26.98
N ARG A 390 -0.14 11.50 -26.94
CA ARG A 390 -1.25 12.02 -27.75
C ARG A 390 -1.93 13.24 -27.13
N TYR A 391 -1.59 13.56 -25.89
CA TYR A 391 -2.11 14.71 -25.15
C TYR A 391 -1.17 15.04 -23.99
N VAL A 392 -1.32 16.26 -23.48
CA VAL A 392 -0.64 16.74 -22.27
C VAL A 392 -1.68 16.99 -21.19
N LYS A 393 -1.51 16.36 -20.04
CA LYS A 393 -2.42 16.47 -18.91
C LYS A 393 -2.13 17.76 -18.15
N LEU A 394 -3.18 18.55 -17.91
CA LEU A 394 -3.18 19.66 -16.96
C LEU A 394 -3.33 19.11 -15.54
N GLU A 395 -2.23 19.03 -14.79
CA GLU A 395 -2.23 18.49 -13.43
C GLU A 395 -2.71 19.54 -12.41
N ARG A 396 -2.12 20.73 -12.46
CA ARG A 396 -2.33 21.76 -11.43
C ARG A 396 -2.08 23.17 -11.96
N VAL A 397 -2.82 24.13 -11.43
CA VAL A 397 -2.52 25.57 -11.54
C VAL A 397 -2.08 26.08 -10.18
N ASP A 398 -0.96 26.79 -10.15
CA ASP A 398 -0.51 27.55 -8.99
C ASP A 398 -0.74 29.04 -9.25
N GLU A 399 -1.82 29.58 -8.69
CA GLU A 399 -2.13 31.00 -8.80
C GLU A 399 -1.16 31.88 -8.01
N VAL A 400 -0.53 31.40 -6.95
CA VAL A 400 0.38 32.25 -6.16
C VAL A 400 1.65 32.52 -6.96
N ARG A 401 2.22 31.47 -7.54
CA ARG A 401 3.46 31.56 -8.34
C ARG A 401 3.21 31.84 -9.82
N GLN A 402 1.96 31.87 -10.26
CA GLN A 402 1.59 32.03 -11.67
C GLN A 402 2.18 30.92 -12.55
N HIS A 403 2.25 29.68 -12.06
CA HIS A 403 2.74 28.53 -12.82
C HIS A 403 1.63 27.54 -13.16
N VAL A 404 1.84 26.74 -14.19
CA VAL A 404 0.95 25.63 -14.59
C VAL A 404 1.76 24.34 -14.65
N LYS A 405 1.32 23.30 -13.92
CA LYS A 405 1.88 21.95 -13.95
C LYS A 405 1.22 21.14 -15.06
N LEU A 406 2.07 20.59 -15.92
CA LEU A 406 1.70 19.71 -17.02
C LEU A 406 2.42 18.37 -16.88
N SER A 407 1.80 17.30 -17.36
CA SER A 407 2.43 15.98 -17.43
C SER A 407 2.01 15.19 -18.66
N TYR A 408 2.85 14.27 -19.12
CA TYR A 408 2.46 13.29 -20.14
C TYR A 408 3.30 12.01 -20.01
N TRP A 409 2.78 10.92 -20.60
CA TRP A 409 3.40 9.61 -20.58
C TRP A 409 4.13 9.33 -21.88
N PHE A 410 5.26 8.62 -21.83
CA PHE A 410 6.00 8.19 -23.00
C PHE A 410 6.86 6.94 -22.70
N THR A 411 7.34 6.28 -23.75
CA THR A 411 8.35 5.21 -23.66
C THR A 411 9.58 5.52 -24.51
N GLY A 412 10.71 4.90 -24.16
CA GLY A 412 12.01 5.16 -24.79
C GLY A 412 12.57 6.55 -24.46
N ASP A 413 13.24 7.15 -25.45
CA ASP A 413 13.86 8.46 -25.30
C ASP A 413 12.85 9.58 -25.10
N ARG A 414 13.30 10.64 -24.43
CA ARG A 414 12.51 11.85 -24.18
C ARG A 414 12.11 12.47 -25.53
N PRO A 415 10.80 12.71 -25.77
CA PRO A 415 10.36 13.40 -26.97
C PRO A 415 10.91 14.82 -27.07
N ALA A 416 11.10 15.32 -28.29
CA ALA A 416 11.49 16.71 -28.53
C ALA A 416 10.31 17.64 -28.21
N GLU A 417 10.49 18.53 -27.25
CA GLU A 417 9.46 19.45 -26.76
C GLU A 417 9.70 20.86 -27.29
N ARG A 418 8.65 21.52 -27.80
CA ARG A 418 8.62 22.97 -28.01
C ARG A 418 7.39 23.54 -27.34
N ILE A 419 7.53 24.59 -26.54
CA ILE A 419 6.42 25.18 -25.78
C ILE A 419 6.35 26.66 -26.12
N THR A 420 5.14 27.15 -26.42
CA THR A 420 4.91 28.59 -26.54
C THR A 420 3.86 29.06 -25.56
N THR A 421 4.10 30.20 -24.92
CA THR A 421 3.15 30.90 -24.06
C THR A 421 2.99 32.32 -24.58
N ASP A 422 1.74 32.72 -24.86
CA ASP A 422 1.36 34.00 -25.47
C ASP A 422 2.15 34.33 -26.76
N GLY A 423 2.47 33.29 -27.54
CA GLY A 423 3.19 33.39 -28.82
C GLY A 423 4.71 33.41 -28.69
N VAL A 424 5.25 33.40 -27.47
CA VAL A 424 6.70 33.37 -27.19
C VAL A 424 7.12 31.97 -26.80
N GLU A 425 8.23 31.49 -27.33
CA GLU A 425 8.80 30.20 -26.93
C GLU A 425 9.35 30.27 -25.50
N VAL A 426 9.00 29.29 -24.68
CA VAL A 426 9.37 29.24 -23.26
C VAL A 426 9.94 27.88 -22.91
N LEU A 427 10.88 27.88 -21.96
CA LEU A 427 11.34 26.66 -21.32
C LEU A 427 10.52 26.39 -20.05
N PRO A 428 10.38 25.11 -19.64
CA PRO A 428 9.88 24.78 -18.32
C PRO A 428 10.67 25.50 -17.21
N VAL A 429 9.96 26.06 -16.23
CA VAL A 429 10.56 26.67 -15.03
C VAL A 429 11.09 25.60 -14.08
N HIS A 430 10.38 24.47 -14.00
CA HIS A 430 10.75 23.31 -13.21
C HIS A 430 10.37 22.06 -13.99
N GLU A 431 11.22 21.05 -13.99
CA GLU A 431 11.03 19.93 -14.91
C GLU A 431 11.71 18.67 -14.40
N LYS A 432 11.16 17.50 -14.77
CA LYS A 432 11.83 16.20 -14.64
C LYS A 432 11.18 15.11 -15.49
N VAL A 433 11.84 13.96 -15.55
CA VAL A 433 11.29 12.69 -16.02
C VAL A 433 11.19 11.74 -14.84
N GLN A 434 9.99 11.24 -14.60
CA GLN A 434 9.73 10.20 -13.62
C GLN A 434 9.81 8.83 -14.29
N ASP A 435 10.66 7.95 -13.78
CA ASP A 435 10.73 6.55 -14.18
C ASP A 435 9.75 5.70 -13.35
N LEU A 436 8.87 4.96 -14.04
CA LEU A 436 8.06 3.93 -13.41
C LEU A 436 8.79 2.60 -13.53
N VAL A 437 9.55 2.30 -12.48
CA VAL A 437 10.33 1.07 -12.34
C VAL A 437 9.47 -0.01 -11.71
N PHE A 438 9.31 -1.12 -12.43
CA PHE A 438 8.74 -2.36 -11.92
C PHE A 438 9.80 -3.43 -12.02
N TYR A 439 10.05 -4.16 -10.94
CA TYR A 439 10.97 -5.30 -10.94
C TYR A 439 12.37 -4.97 -11.49
N GLY A 440 12.85 -3.75 -11.23
CA GLY A 440 14.18 -3.28 -11.64
C GLY A 440 14.25 -2.66 -13.05
N ARG A 441 13.22 -2.78 -13.89
CA ARG A 441 13.19 -2.19 -15.23
C ARG A 441 12.29 -0.94 -15.28
N PRO A 442 12.75 0.19 -15.85
CA PRO A 442 11.86 1.30 -16.19
C PRO A 442 10.96 0.89 -17.36
N VAL A 443 9.68 0.68 -17.07
CA VAL A 443 8.68 0.20 -18.04
C VAL A 443 7.95 1.37 -18.72
N LEU A 444 7.80 2.48 -18.01
CA LEU A 444 7.07 3.65 -18.49
C LEU A 444 7.70 4.92 -17.90
N ARG A 445 7.66 6.01 -18.64
CA ARG A 445 8.15 7.31 -18.17
C ARG A 445 7.03 8.34 -18.14
N GLN A 446 7.06 9.22 -17.15
CA GLN A 446 6.18 10.37 -17.07
C GLN A 446 6.99 11.65 -17.05
N ARG A 447 6.74 12.52 -18.03
CA ARG A 447 7.26 13.87 -18.05
C ARG A 447 6.48 14.73 -17.08
N HIS A 448 7.16 15.47 -16.20
CA HIS A 448 6.56 16.48 -15.33
C HIS A 448 7.20 17.83 -15.62
N MET A 449 6.40 18.86 -15.85
CA MET A 449 6.91 20.21 -16.12
C MET A 449 6.00 21.29 -15.54
N TRP A 450 6.61 22.41 -15.17
CA TRP A 450 5.93 23.64 -14.79
C TRP A 450 6.28 24.72 -15.79
N ILE A 451 5.28 25.40 -16.32
CA ILE A 451 5.47 26.54 -17.24
C ILE A 451 4.86 27.81 -16.65
N GLU A 452 5.35 28.97 -17.09
CA GLU A 452 4.74 30.26 -16.78
C GLU A 452 3.29 30.32 -17.30
N ARG A 453 2.41 30.93 -16.51
CA ARG A 453 0.98 31.03 -16.85
C ARG A 453 0.72 32.19 -17.82
N GLY A 454 0.48 31.87 -19.08
CA GLY A 454 -0.03 32.83 -20.07
C GLY A 454 -1.54 32.88 -20.21
N ARG A 455 -1.98 33.63 -21.23
CA ARG A 455 -3.37 33.64 -21.71
C ARG A 455 -3.64 32.46 -22.65
N LEU A 456 -2.63 32.08 -23.44
CA LEU A 456 -2.67 31.00 -24.42
C LEU A 456 -1.33 30.26 -24.42
N SER A 457 -1.33 28.96 -24.15
CA SER A 457 -0.14 28.11 -24.32
C SER A 457 -0.38 27.00 -25.33
N ARG A 458 0.66 26.61 -26.07
CA ARG A 458 0.69 25.44 -26.97
C ARG A 458 1.95 24.64 -26.71
N ILE A 459 1.87 23.35 -26.97
CA ILE A 459 3.01 22.44 -26.89
C ILE A 459 3.06 21.56 -28.13
N TRP A 460 4.26 21.44 -28.69
CA TRP A 460 4.59 20.52 -29.76
C TRP A 460 5.44 19.40 -29.18
N ILE A 461 5.12 18.18 -29.56
CA ILE A 461 5.90 16.99 -29.23
C ILE A 461 6.32 16.34 -30.54
N ASP A 462 7.62 16.18 -30.76
CA ASP A 462 8.20 15.66 -32.00
C ASP A 462 7.70 16.40 -33.26
N GLY A 463 7.45 17.71 -33.12
CA GLY A 463 6.98 18.58 -34.21
C GLY A 463 5.45 18.65 -34.36
N GLU A 464 4.68 17.79 -33.70
CA GLU A 464 3.22 17.76 -33.78
C GLU A 464 2.58 18.51 -32.61
N VAL A 465 1.53 19.31 -32.87
CA VAL A 465 0.76 19.97 -31.81
C VAL A 465 -0.06 18.92 -31.07
N VAL A 466 0.03 18.91 -29.74
CA VAL A 466 -0.73 17.96 -28.91
C VAL A 466 -1.76 18.68 -28.04
N PRO A 467 -2.99 18.12 -27.91
CA PRO A 467 -4.06 18.73 -27.11
C PRO A 467 -3.83 18.62 -25.61
N PHE A 468 -4.49 19.50 -24.86
CA PHE A 468 -4.50 19.45 -23.39
C PHE A 468 -5.68 18.63 -22.87
N SER A 469 -5.50 17.92 -21.75
CA SER A 469 -6.58 17.19 -21.08
C SER A 469 -6.70 17.55 -19.60
N ARG A 470 -7.94 17.60 -19.09
CA ARG A 470 -8.29 17.81 -17.66
C ARG A 470 -8.63 16.52 -16.91
N GLY A 471 -8.40 15.37 -17.53
CA GLY A 471 -8.69 14.06 -16.96
C GLY A 471 -8.31 12.93 -17.92
N GLU A 472 -9.07 11.84 -17.89
CA GLU A 472 -8.83 10.68 -18.75
C GLU A 472 -9.48 10.81 -20.13
N ARG A 473 -10.38 11.77 -20.33
CA ARG A 473 -11.01 12.04 -21.63
C ARG A 473 -10.21 13.09 -22.40
N HIS A 474 -9.89 12.77 -23.65
CA HIS A 474 -9.27 13.70 -24.59
C HIS A 474 -10.20 14.91 -24.80
N GLU A 475 -9.78 16.09 -24.36
CA GLU A 475 -10.37 17.35 -24.86
C GLU A 475 -9.71 17.64 -26.22
N ALA A 476 -10.47 18.16 -27.19
CA ALA A 476 -9.97 18.47 -28.52
C ALA A 476 -9.18 19.80 -28.58
N ASP A 477 -8.96 20.44 -27.42
CA ASP A 477 -8.40 21.78 -27.36
C ASP A 477 -6.86 21.72 -27.40
N GLU A 478 -6.30 22.08 -28.57
CA GLU A 478 -4.86 22.20 -28.85
C GLU A 478 -4.18 23.39 -28.16
N THR A 479 -4.97 24.27 -27.54
CA THR A 479 -4.46 25.47 -26.85
C THR A 479 -4.92 25.46 -25.41
N LEU A 480 -4.01 25.71 -24.48
CA LEU A 480 -4.34 25.92 -23.08
C LEU A 480 -4.76 27.37 -22.83
N THR A 481 -6.05 27.59 -22.59
CA THR A 481 -6.61 28.94 -22.43
C THR A 481 -6.99 29.27 -20.99
N ARG A 482 -7.25 30.55 -20.69
CA ARG A 482 -7.81 30.97 -19.39
C ARG A 482 -9.10 30.21 -19.03
N ARG A 483 -9.97 29.89 -20.00
CA ARG A 483 -11.18 29.08 -19.78
C ARG A 483 -10.84 27.68 -19.27
N GLN A 484 -9.74 27.12 -19.74
CA GLN A 484 -9.23 25.83 -19.29
C GLN A 484 -8.57 25.87 -17.90
N LEU A 485 -7.95 26.99 -17.55
CA LEU A 485 -7.37 27.15 -16.21
C LEU A 485 -8.42 27.55 -15.15
N HIS A 486 -9.51 28.19 -15.56
CA HIS A 486 -10.46 28.86 -14.66
C HIS A 486 -11.06 27.98 -13.55
N PRO A 487 -11.47 26.71 -13.78
CA PRO A 487 -12.03 25.87 -12.73
C PRO A 487 -11.03 25.57 -11.60
N GLN A 488 -9.76 25.32 -11.94
CA GLN A 488 -8.72 25.09 -10.92
C GLN A 488 -8.39 26.38 -10.18
N ILE A 489 -8.31 27.52 -10.89
CA ILE A 489 -8.13 28.85 -10.29
C ILE A 489 -9.27 29.18 -9.31
N ILE A 490 -10.53 29.04 -9.75
CA ILE A 490 -11.70 29.24 -8.87
C ILE A 490 -11.64 28.28 -7.68
N GLY A 491 -11.25 27.02 -7.90
CA GLY A 491 -11.07 26.04 -6.83
C GLY A 491 -10.08 26.50 -5.78
N GLN A 492 -8.89 26.95 -6.20
CA GLN A 492 -7.86 27.49 -5.31
C GLN A 492 -8.33 28.76 -4.59
N ARG A 493 -8.94 29.71 -5.31
CA ARG A 493 -9.52 30.93 -4.70
C ARG A 493 -10.61 30.59 -3.69
N LYS A 494 -11.51 29.65 -3.99
CA LYS A 494 -12.55 29.19 -3.06
C LYS A 494 -11.95 28.53 -1.82
N ALA A 495 -10.90 27.72 -1.98
CA ALA A 495 -10.18 27.14 -0.85
C ALA A 495 -9.58 28.22 0.06
N LEU A 496 -9.08 29.32 -0.53
CA LEU A 496 -8.50 30.46 0.19
C LEU A 496 -9.55 31.41 0.79
N GLN A 497 -10.63 31.73 0.07
CA GLN A 497 -11.66 32.73 0.41
C GLN A 497 -12.82 32.15 1.24
N ASN A 498 -13.32 30.97 0.88
CA ASN A 498 -14.46 30.31 1.51
C ASN A 498 -14.02 29.17 2.42
N ARG A 499 -12.99 29.41 3.26
CA ARG A 499 -12.50 28.47 4.29
C ARG A 499 -13.59 28.01 5.27
N TRP A 500 -14.77 28.60 5.25
CA TRP A 500 -15.80 28.30 6.24
C TRP A 500 -17.03 27.62 5.66
N SER A 501 -17.33 27.72 4.35
CA SER A 501 -18.65 27.37 3.80
C SER A 501 -19.02 25.89 3.95
N ASP A 502 -18.09 24.96 3.71
CA ASP A 502 -18.40 23.52 3.65
C ASP A 502 -18.60 22.86 5.02
N VAL A 503 -18.00 23.39 6.09
CA VAL A 503 -18.18 22.86 7.45
C VAL A 503 -19.63 23.07 7.94
N SER A 504 -20.40 23.94 7.28
CA SER A 504 -21.77 24.27 7.67
C SER A 504 -22.88 23.53 6.98
N THR A 505 -22.72 23.08 5.74
CA THR A 505 -23.91 22.71 4.94
C THR A 505 -24.65 21.49 5.54
N PRO A 506 -23.96 20.42 5.98
CA PRO A 506 -24.62 19.32 6.68
C PRO A 506 -25.03 19.69 8.12
N ALA A 507 -24.18 20.43 8.85
CA ALA A 507 -24.40 20.72 10.27
C ALA A 507 -25.54 21.74 10.52
N LEU A 508 -25.64 22.81 9.72
CA LEU A 508 -26.70 23.81 9.85
C LEU A 508 -28.04 23.33 9.29
N GLN A 509 -28.05 22.55 8.20
CA GLN A 509 -29.27 21.89 7.71
C GLN A 509 -29.78 20.85 8.72
N PHE A 510 -28.87 20.17 9.42
CA PHE A 510 -29.19 19.22 10.48
C PHE A 510 -29.72 19.92 11.75
N VAL A 511 -29.05 20.96 12.25
CA VAL A 511 -29.52 21.75 13.41
C VAL A 511 -30.91 22.34 13.14
N LYS A 512 -31.17 22.82 11.91
CA LYS A 512 -32.52 23.25 11.49
C LYS A 512 -33.54 22.10 11.46
N ARG A 513 -33.15 20.88 11.09
CA ARG A 513 -34.04 19.70 11.03
C ARG A 513 -34.28 19.03 12.38
N GLN A 514 -33.34 19.16 13.33
CA GLN A 514 -33.31 18.36 14.57
C GLN A 514 -33.40 19.19 15.86
N ALA A 515 -33.67 20.49 15.80
CA ALA A 515 -33.86 21.33 16.99
C ALA A 515 -34.89 20.77 18.01
N ARG A 516 -35.80 19.87 17.59
CA ARG A 516 -36.70 19.12 18.49
C ARG A 516 -36.17 17.78 19.02
N GLY A 517 -35.24 17.11 18.33
CA GLY A 517 -34.72 15.78 18.72
C GLY A 517 -33.43 15.81 19.56
N VAL A 518 -32.64 16.89 19.44
CA VAL A 518 -31.35 17.04 20.14
C VAL A 518 -31.50 17.08 21.67
N TYR A 519 -32.67 17.50 22.18
CA TYR A 519 -32.93 17.57 23.62
C TYR A 519 -33.13 16.18 24.25
N ASP A 520 -33.83 15.27 23.56
CA ASP A 520 -34.09 13.91 24.05
C ASP A 520 -32.86 12.99 23.87
N ASP A 521 -32.06 13.24 22.83
CA ASP A 521 -30.90 12.42 22.47
C ASP A 521 -29.64 12.65 23.35
N LEU A 522 -29.56 13.79 24.04
CA LEU A 522 -28.47 14.11 24.98
C LEU A 522 -28.41 13.14 26.18
N ARG A 523 -29.50 12.41 26.46
CA ARG A 523 -29.62 11.48 27.60
C ARG A 523 -29.14 10.05 27.32
N SER A 524 -28.96 9.64 26.06
CA SER A 524 -28.81 8.22 25.70
C SER A 524 -27.38 7.74 25.39
N GLY A 525 -26.38 8.64 25.38
CA GLY A 525 -24.96 8.30 25.14
C GLY A 525 -24.62 7.77 23.73
N LYS A 526 -25.62 7.34 22.94
CA LYS A 526 -25.47 6.71 21.62
C LYS A 526 -24.94 7.66 20.52
N TYR A 527 -24.88 8.97 20.76
CA TYR A 527 -24.51 9.96 19.74
C TYR A 527 -23.52 11.05 20.16
N ARG A 528 -22.69 10.85 21.20
CA ARG A 528 -21.68 11.81 21.67
C ARG A 528 -20.85 12.45 20.55
N ARG A 529 -20.38 11.65 19.57
CA ARG A 529 -19.62 12.16 18.41
C ARG A 529 -20.45 13.13 17.55
N ARG A 530 -21.72 12.83 17.25
CA ARG A 530 -22.57 13.68 16.40
C ARG A 530 -22.86 15.04 17.03
N THR A 531 -22.99 15.09 18.35
CA THR A 531 -23.19 16.34 19.10
C THR A 531 -21.91 17.19 19.12
N GLU A 532 -20.74 16.58 19.31
CA GLU A 532 -19.44 17.25 19.22
C GLU A 532 -19.26 17.94 17.85
N ASP A 533 -19.76 17.33 16.79
CA ASP A 533 -19.63 17.84 15.43
C ASP A 533 -20.53 19.06 15.15
N ALA A 534 -21.76 19.06 15.66
CA ALA A 534 -22.66 20.21 15.56
C ALA A 534 -22.10 21.42 16.32
N VAL A 535 -21.54 21.17 17.51
CA VAL A 535 -20.85 22.19 18.32
C VAL A 535 -19.59 22.68 17.62
N LEU A 536 -18.79 21.80 17.00
CA LEU A 536 -17.61 22.19 16.23
C LEU A 536 -17.98 23.10 15.06
N GLY A 537 -19.03 22.76 14.29
CA GLY A 537 -19.48 23.56 13.14
C GLY A 537 -19.91 24.99 13.49
N VAL A 538 -20.46 25.21 14.69
CA VAL A 538 -20.81 26.55 15.20
C VAL A 538 -19.59 27.24 15.81
N THR A 539 -18.85 26.55 16.67
CA THR A 539 -17.75 27.15 17.44
C THR A 539 -16.55 27.50 16.57
N VAL A 540 -16.27 26.75 15.49
CA VAL A 540 -15.15 27.03 14.59
C VAL A 540 -15.25 28.41 13.93
N ARG A 541 -16.48 28.93 13.77
CA ARG A 541 -16.78 30.26 13.21
C ARG A 541 -16.95 31.34 14.26
N SER A 542 -16.91 30.99 15.54
CA SER A 542 -17.08 31.99 16.60
C SER A 542 -15.96 33.03 16.52
N ARG A 543 -16.31 34.29 16.80
CA ARG A 543 -15.34 35.41 16.78
C ARG A 543 -14.12 35.11 17.66
N ARG A 544 -14.31 34.42 18.80
CA ARG A 544 -13.24 34.00 19.71
C ARG A 544 -12.28 33.01 19.07
N VAL A 545 -12.79 31.94 18.46
CA VAL A 545 -11.96 30.90 17.82
C VAL A 545 -11.23 31.48 16.61
N ARG A 546 -11.92 32.28 15.80
CA ARG A 546 -11.31 32.98 14.67
C ARG A 546 -10.18 33.91 15.14
N ALA A 547 -10.43 34.78 16.13
CA ALA A 547 -9.40 35.65 16.68
C ALA A 547 -8.19 34.88 17.25
N LYS A 548 -8.40 33.65 17.73
CA LYS A 548 -7.33 32.80 18.29
C LYS A 548 -6.50 32.10 17.21
N TYR A 549 -7.13 31.53 16.18
CA TYR A 549 -6.47 30.61 15.24
C TYR A 549 -6.40 31.09 13.79
N GLU A 550 -7.01 32.23 13.44
CA GLU A 550 -6.93 32.74 12.07
C GLU A 550 -5.47 32.83 11.61
N ASN A 551 -5.21 32.31 10.41
CA ASN A 551 -3.88 32.19 9.80
C ASN A 551 -2.85 31.47 10.68
N ALA A 552 -3.27 30.45 11.42
CA ALA A 552 -2.37 29.67 12.26
C ALA A 552 -1.32 28.91 11.44
N TRP A 553 -0.08 28.94 11.92
CA TRP A 553 1.00 28.06 11.49
C TRP A 553 1.13 26.94 12.51
N VAL A 554 1.02 25.70 12.06
CA VAL A 554 1.03 24.53 12.93
C VAL A 554 2.34 23.79 12.76
N PHE A 555 2.98 23.44 13.87
CA PHE A 555 4.23 22.67 13.92
C PHE A 555 3.99 21.38 14.70
N MET A 556 4.53 20.27 14.21
CA MET A 556 4.50 18.98 14.91
C MET A 556 5.61 18.05 14.45
N ASP A 557 6.30 17.38 15.34
CA ASP A 557 7.25 16.33 14.95
C ASP A 557 6.50 15.02 14.68
N ARG A 558 6.08 14.34 15.75
CA ARG A 558 5.05 13.28 15.73
C ARG A 558 3.86 13.76 16.55
N ASN A 559 2.77 13.00 16.52
CA ASN A 559 1.71 13.22 17.50
C ASN A 559 2.16 12.83 18.92
N THR A 560 3.08 11.88 19.09
CA THR A 560 3.46 11.34 20.41
C THR A 560 4.76 11.90 20.98
N ASP A 561 5.65 12.43 20.15
CA ASP A 561 7.02 12.80 20.53
C ASP A 561 7.39 14.15 19.87
N ALA A 562 8.22 14.92 20.58
CA ALA A 562 8.83 16.15 20.07
C ALA A 562 10.35 15.96 19.89
N ASN A 563 11.13 17.05 20.00
CA ASN A 563 12.59 17.08 19.93
C ASN A 563 13.19 16.71 18.56
N ASP A 564 12.48 17.04 17.48
CA ASP A 564 12.99 16.94 16.10
C ASP A 564 12.84 18.30 15.38
N ASN A 565 12.89 18.33 14.05
CA ASN A 565 12.97 19.54 13.24
C ASN A 565 11.84 20.55 13.49
N ALA A 566 10.61 20.09 13.73
CA ALA A 566 9.47 20.99 13.94
C ALA A 566 9.55 21.70 15.30
N GLU A 567 10.05 21.05 16.36
CA GLU A 567 10.28 21.70 17.66
C GLU A 567 11.27 22.86 17.50
N HIS A 568 12.40 22.61 16.85
CA HIS A 568 13.45 23.63 16.63
C HIS A 568 12.99 24.78 15.75
N LEU A 569 12.29 24.47 14.65
CA LEU A 569 11.72 25.49 13.78
C LEU A 569 10.68 26.35 14.53
N TYR A 570 9.81 25.74 15.34
CA TYR A 570 8.85 26.47 16.16
C TYR A 570 9.55 27.43 17.13
N ARG A 571 10.62 27.00 17.80
CA ARG A 571 11.42 27.86 18.70
C ARG A 571 11.96 29.07 17.95
N TRP A 572 12.59 28.83 16.81
CA TRP A 572 13.13 29.91 15.99
C TRP A 572 12.05 30.89 15.54
N VAL A 573 10.88 30.40 15.08
CA VAL A 573 9.76 31.25 14.66
C VAL A 573 9.22 32.06 15.84
N ARG A 574 9.04 31.46 17.02
CA ARG A 574 8.57 32.19 18.21
C ARG A 574 9.53 33.27 18.66
N ALA A 575 10.84 33.05 18.53
CA ALA A 575 11.87 34.00 18.92
C ALA A 575 12.07 35.14 17.89
N ASN A 576 12.03 34.81 16.59
CA ASN A 576 12.42 35.76 15.53
C ASN A 576 11.23 36.37 14.78
N ARG A 577 10.06 35.73 14.80
CA ARG A 577 8.85 36.12 14.05
C ARG A 577 7.61 36.08 14.93
N PRO A 578 7.55 36.88 16.02
CA PRO A 578 6.45 36.86 16.98
C PRO A 578 5.08 37.23 16.38
N GLU A 579 5.07 37.90 15.22
CA GLU A 579 3.88 38.20 14.42
C GLU A 579 3.19 36.96 13.83
N VAL A 580 3.92 35.85 13.69
CA VAL A 580 3.37 34.60 13.17
C VAL A 580 2.52 33.93 14.24
N ASN A 581 1.28 33.58 13.88
CA ASN A 581 0.36 32.86 14.77
C ASN A 581 0.74 31.36 14.87
N ALA A 582 1.90 31.07 15.48
CA ALA A 582 2.47 29.73 15.59
C ALA A 582 1.87 28.92 16.76
N TRP A 583 1.58 27.64 16.51
CA TRP A 583 1.07 26.67 17.48
C TRP A 583 1.82 25.33 17.34
N PHE A 584 2.04 24.65 18.45
CA PHE A 584 2.67 23.32 18.47
C PHE A 584 1.64 22.25 18.85
N VAL A 585 1.55 21.19 18.04
CA VAL A 585 0.59 20.10 18.25
C VAL A 585 1.32 18.87 18.77
N LEU A 586 0.82 18.32 19.88
CA LEU A 586 1.36 17.13 20.55
C LEU A 586 0.22 16.42 21.28
N ASP A 587 0.30 15.11 21.49
CA ASP A 587 -0.60 14.39 22.37
C ASP A 587 -0.38 14.84 23.82
N GLN A 588 -1.47 15.06 24.56
CA GLN A 588 -1.40 15.47 25.96
C GLN A 588 -0.71 14.43 26.86
N LYS A 589 -0.67 13.16 26.43
CA LYS A 589 0.03 12.07 27.14
C LYS A 589 1.51 11.95 26.78
N SER A 590 2.02 12.77 25.86
CA SER A 590 3.43 12.73 25.48
C SER A 590 4.35 13.05 26.67
N LYS A 591 5.51 12.38 26.72
CA LYS A 591 6.57 12.67 27.70
C LYS A 591 7.10 14.10 27.60
N ASP A 592 7.01 14.71 26.42
CA ASP A 592 7.50 16.06 26.15
C ASP A 592 6.50 17.16 26.54
N TRP A 593 5.23 16.82 26.80
CA TRP A 593 4.17 17.81 27.02
C TRP A 593 4.49 18.76 28.18
N ALA A 594 4.86 18.21 29.35
CA ALA A 594 5.12 19.00 30.54
C ALA A 594 6.33 19.94 30.36
N ARG A 595 7.40 19.42 29.74
CA ARG A 595 8.60 20.19 29.40
C ARG A 595 8.26 21.37 28.49
N LEU A 596 7.60 21.11 27.36
CA LEU A 596 7.25 22.17 26.40
C LEU A 596 6.24 23.18 26.97
N ALA A 597 5.29 22.74 27.81
CA ALA A 597 4.37 23.64 28.49
C ALA A 597 5.10 24.59 29.44
N ALA A 598 6.06 24.08 30.22
CA ALA A 598 6.88 24.88 31.12
C ALA A 598 7.76 25.90 30.37
N GLU A 599 8.20 25.54 29.17
CA GLU A 599 8.95 26.43 28.27
C GLU A 599 8.08 27.48 27.55
N GLY A 600 6.77 27.52 27.81
CA GLY A 600 5.86 28.51 27.25
C GLY A 600 5.38 28.21 25.82
N PHE A 601 5.45 26.95 25.38
CA PHE A 601 4.90 26.57 24.07
C PHE A 601 3.38 26.79 24.04
N ARG A 602 2.89 27.27 22.90
CA ARG A 602 1.46 27.35 22.61
C ARG A 602 0.98 25.96 22.16
N LEU A 603 0.81 25.07 23.12
CA LEU A 603 0.45 23.67 22.88
C LEU A 603 -1.05 23.48 22.60
N VAL A 604 -1.36 22.59 21.67
CA VAL A 604 -2.72 22.10 21.42
C VAL A 604 -2.70 20.57 21.35
N ALA A 605 -3.53 19.94 22.19
CA ALA A 605 -3.60 18.50 22.33
C ALA A 605 -4.16 17.83 21.07
N HIS A 606 -3.37 16.96 20.44
CA HIS A 606 -3.76 16.22 19.23
C HIS A 606 -5.08 15.44 19.43
N GLY A 607 -5.91 15.36 18.39
CA GLY A 607 -7.18 14.62 18.41
C GLY A 607 -8.35 15.32 19.13
N THR A 608 -8.09 16.36 19.92
CA THR A 608 -9.13 17.09 20.67
C THR A 608 -9.99 17.99 19.78
N PRO A 609 -11.19 18.42 20.23
CA PRO A 609 -12.01 19.40 19.50
C PRO A 609 -11.28 20.72 19.25
N GLU A 610 -10.39 21.13 20.15
CA GLU A 610 -9.60 22.36 20.00
C GLU A 610 -8.56 22.22 18.89
N TRP A 611 -7.89 21.07 18.82
CA TRP A 611 -7.01 20.73 17.70
C TRP A 611 -7.76 20.74 16.36
N ARG A 612 -8.97 20.17 16.28
CA ARG A 612 -9.78 20.22 15.04
C ARG A 612 -10.04 21.66 14.60
N LYS A 613 -10.33 22.57 15.54
CA LYS A 613 -10.50 24.00 15.22
C LYS A 613 -9.20 24.59 14.68
N LEU A 614 -8.08 24.37 15.37
CA LEU A 614 -6.76 24.82 14.92
C LEU A 614 -6.48 24.35 13.47
N MET A 615 -6.64 23.05 13.19
CA MET A 615 -6.39 22.48 11.86
C MET A 615 -7.32 23.03 10.78
N LEU A 616 -8.56 23.39 11.11
CA LEU A 616 -9.49 24.02 10.17
C LEU A 616 -9.13 25.50 9.86
N HIS A 617 -8.36 26.14 10.73
CA HIS A 617 -7.86 27.51 10.56
C HIS A 617 -6.41 27.59 10.04
N ALA A 618 -5.68 26.48 10.07
CA ALA A 618 -4.27 26.41 9.68
C ALA A 618 -4.05 26.81 8.21
N VAL A 619 -3.00 27.62 7.97
CA VAL A 619 -2.48 27.97 6.64
C VAL A 619 -1.24 27.20 6.28
N HIS A 620 -0.44 26.85 7.29
CA HIS A 620 0.77 26.05 7.17
C HIS A 620 0.73 24.93 8.18
N LEU A 621 1.19 23.75 7.76
CA LEU A 621 1.54 22.65 8.64
C LEU A 621 2.96 22.21 8.31
N ALA A 622 3.89 22.39 9.25
CA ALA A 622 5.26 21.89 9.14
C ALA A 622 5.44 20.68 10.05
N SER A 623 5.95 19.58 9.49
CA SER A 623 6.18 18.37 10.27
C SER A 623 7.40 17.57 9.84
N SER A 624 8.07 16.97 10.83
CA SER A 624 9.18 16.01 10.63
C SER A 624 8.67 14.67 10.06
N HIS A 625 7.37 14.41 10.13
CA HIS A 625 6.70 13.21 9.62
C HIS A 625 5.69 13.52 8.51
N ILE A 626 5.42 12.53 7.65
CA ILE A 626 4.52 12.66 6.49
C ILE A 626 3.44 11.55 6.44
N ASP A 627 3.16 10.95 7.59
CA ASP A 627 2.15 9.91 7.74
C ASP A 627 0.73 10.44 7.52
N VAL A 628 -0.22 9.53 7.29
CA VAL A 628 -1.61 9.88 6.97
C VAL A 628 -2.25 10.76 8.05
N TYR A 629 -1.92 10.53 9.32
CA TYR A 629 -2.43 11.34 10.43
C TYR A 629 -1.91 12.80 10.41
N VAL A 630 -0.80 13.07 9.71
CA VAL A 630 -0.23 14.41 9.52
C VAL A 630 -0.84 15.08 8.29
N VAL A 631 -0.72 14.43 7.12
CA VAL A 631 -1.11 15.03 5.83
C VAL A 631 -2.61 15.00 5.56
N ASN A 632 -3.34 14.13 6.26
CA ASN A 632 -4.79 14.02 6.18
C ASN A 632 -5.40 13.88 7.59
N PRO A 633 -5.21 14.90 8.45
CA PRO A 633 -5.50 14.80 9.88
C PRO A 633 -7.00 14.70 10.17
N LEU A 634 -7.83 15.20 9.25
CA LEU A 634 -9.29 15.20 9.38
C LEU A 634 -9.92 14.36 8.26
N PRO A 635 -11.02 13.61 8.53
CA PRO A 635 -11.69 12.81 7.50
C PRO A 635 -12.21 13.66 6.33
N ARG A 636 -11.71 13.41 5.11
CA ARG A 636 -12.04 14.19 3.90
C ARG A 636 -13.52 14.21 3.56
N TRP A 637 -14.19 13.05 3.67
CA TRP A 637 -15.63 12.92 3.40
C TRP A 637 -16.49 13.86 4.26
N ARG A 638 -15.91 14.36 5.37
CA ARG A 638 -16.60 15.17 6.35
C ARG A 638 -16.18 16.63 6.35
N TYR A 639 -14.89 16.90 6.29
CA TYR A 639 -14.32 18.25 6.43
C TYR A 639 -13.80 18.83 5.11
N GLY A 640 -13.87 18.06 4.02
CA GLY A 640 -13.21 18.39 2.76
C GLY A 640 -11.71 18.13 2.82
N ASN A 641 -11.00 18.59 1.79
CA ASN A 641 -9.54 18.48 1.76
C ASN A 641 -8.88 19.43 2.77
N PRO A 642 -7.69 19.07 3.30
CA PRO A 642 -6.86 19.99 4.08
C PRO A 642 -6.67 21.33 3.36
N ARG A 643 -6.65 22.43 4.13
CA ARG A 643 -6.56 23.80 3.59
C ARG A 643 -5.21 24.49 3.86
N PHE A 644 -4.30 23.79 4.51
CA PHE A 644 -2.94 24.27 4.78
C PHE A 644 -1.99 23.81 3.66
N SER A 645 -0.93 24.59 3.44
CA SER A 645 0.26 24.14 2.73
C SER A 645 1.09 23.26 3.65
N PHE A 646 1.44 22.06 3.18
CA PHE A 646 2.19 21.11 3.99
C PHE A 646 3.70 21.19 3.67
N THR A 647 4.50 21.38 4.72
CA THR A 647 5.96 21.38 4.68
C THR A 647 6.48 20.13 5.37
N TRP A 648 7.18 19.28 4.62
CA TRP A 648 7.85 18.12 5.17
C TRP A 648 9.30 18.47 5.52
N LEU A 649 9.59 18.44 6.82
CA LEU A 649 10.90 18.75 7.40
C LEU A 649 11.83 17.54 7.45
N GLN A 650 11.29 16.33 7.22
CA GLN A 650 11.96 15.05 7.45
C GLN A 650 12.43 14.82 8.90
N HIS A 651 12.89 13.62 9.19
CA HIS A 651 13.49 13.21 10.49
C HIS A 651 14.88 12.58 10.30
N GLY A 652 15.48 12.77 9.14
CA GLY A 652 16.78 12.23 8.72
C GLY A 652 16.96 12.41 7.22
N VAL A 653 18.21 12.36 6.75
CA VAL A 653 18.53 12.45 5.33
C VAL A 653 17.96 11.22 4.61
N THR A 654 17.21 11.44 3.54
CA THR A 654 16.66 10.36 2.70
C THR A 654 17.76 9.82 1.79
N ASN A 655 18.49 8.79 2.24
CA ASN A 655 19.54 8.13 1.46
C ASN A 655 19.06 6.88 0.68
N TYR A 656 17.86 6.39 1.00
CA TYR A 656 17.20 5.25 0.36
C TYR A 656 16.10 5.69 -0.63
N ASP A 657 15.69 4.78 -1.53
CA ASP A 657 14.50 5.01 -2.35
C ASP A 657 13.22 4.76 -1.53
N ILE A 658 12.54 5.84 -1.17
CA ILE A 658 11.23 5.86 -0.50
C ILE A 658 10.14 6.47 -1.39
N SER A 659 10.39 6.61 -2.70
CA SER A 659 9.46 7.22 -3.67
C SER A 659 8.07 6.58 -3.64
N ARG A 660 7.99 5.27 -3.36
CA ARG A 660 6.72 4.55 -3.27
C ARG A 660 5.80 5.05 -2.18
N TRP A 661 6.38 5.50 -1.08
CA TRP A 661 5.65 6.04 0.06
C TRP A 661 5.32 7.52 -0.14
N VAL A 662 6.29 8.30 -0.60
CA VAL A 662 6.23 9.77 -0.58
C VAL A 662 5.51 10.34 -1.80
N ASN A 663 5.54 9.69 -2.96
CA ASN A 663 4.90 10.22 -4.18
C ASN A 663 3.39 10.48 -4.05
N ALA A 664 2.70 9.73 -3.18
CA ALA A 664 1.28 9.92 -2.93
C ALA A 664 0.97 11.04 -1.91
N LYS A 665 2.01 11.70 -1.36
CA LYS A 665 1.88 12.66 -0.26
C LYS A 665 1.84 14.10 -0.81
N PRO A 666 0.99 14.98 -0.25
CA PRO A 666 0.81 16.34 -0.75
C PRO A 666 1.84 17.32 -0.16
N ALA A 667 3.15 17.03 -0.27
CA ALA A 667 4.19 17.97 0.18
C ALA A 667 4.29 19.14 -0.80
N GLU A 668 4.01 20.35 -0.31
CA GLU A 668 4.20 21.61 -1.06
C GLU A 668 5.63 22.13 -0.94
N LEU A 669 6.30 21.78 0.17
CA LEU A 669 7.70 22.03 0.44
C LEU A 669 8.32 20.77 1.05
N PHE A 670 9.40 20.30 0.45
CA PHE A 670 10.18 19.15 0.86
C PHE A 670 11.60 19.65 1.19
N VAL A 671 11.90 19.72 2.48
CA VAL A 671 13.21 20.17 2.99
C VAL A 671 14.23 19.05 2.83
N VAL A 672 15.36 19.33 2.20
CA VAL A 672 16.51 18.42 2.07
C VAL A 672 17.80 19.06 2.57
N VAL A 673 18.80 18.24 2.83
CA VAL A 673 20.07 18.65 3.46
C VAL A 673 21.22 18.65 2.47
N THR A 674 21.32 17.64 1.61
CA THR A 674 22.48 17.46 0.73
C THR A 674 22.14 17.72 -0.74
N PRO A 675 23.07 18.22 -1.58
CA PRO A 675 22.86 18.36 -3.02
C PRO A 675 22.51 17.03 -3.70
N GLN A 676 23.11 15.93 -3.25
CA GLN A 676 22.87 14.59 -3.79
C GLN A 676 21.47 14.08 -3.45
N GLU A 677 21.00 14.32 -2.21
CA GLU A 677 19.62 14.05 -1.80
C GLU A 677 18.63 14.87 -2.66
N LYS A 678 18.91 16.17 -2.85
CA LYS A 678 18.11 17.02 -3.73
C LYS A 678 18.06 16.46 -5.15
N GLN A 679 19.20 16.08 -5.73
CA GLN A 679 19.26 15.55 -7.08
C GLN A 679 18.50 14.22 -7.22
N SER A 680 18.61 13.33 -6.24
CA SER A 680 17.88 12.05 -6.22
C SER A 680 16.36 12.23 -6.22
N ILE A 681 15.85 13.25 -5.52
CA ILE A 681 14.41 13.48 -5.37
C ILE A 681 13.86 14.40 -6.47
N ALA A 682 14.56 15.49 -6.79
CA ALA A 682 14.12 16.51 -7.74
C ALA A 682 14.46 16.18 -9.20
N GLY A 683 15.62 15.54 -9.43
CA GLY A 683 16.07 15.13 -10.75
C GLY A 683 15.34 13.91 -11.29
N ASP A 684 15.77 13.44 -12.46
CA ASP A 684 15.17 12.28 -13.11
C ASP A 684 15.31 11.01 -12.26
N GLY A 685 14.24 10.23 -12.18
CA GLY A 685 14.20 9.04 -11.33
C GLY A 685 12.78 8.72 -10.84
N PRO A 686 12.62 7.96 -9.74
CA PRO A 686 11.31 7.42 -9.36
C PRO A 686 10.37 8.41 -8.64
N TYR A 687 10.90 9.54 -8.18
CA TYR A 687 10.14 10.56 -7.43
C TYR A 687 9.32 11.48 -8.34
N THR A 688 8.18 11.97 -7.84
CA THR A 688 7.27 12.90 -8.54
C THR A 688 7.55 14.39 -8.29
N PHE A 689 8.46 14.68 -7.36
CA PHE A 689 8.78 16.04 -6.92
C PHE A 689 9.84 16.67 -7.83
N THR A 690 9.69 17.95 -8.14
CA THR A 690 10.66 18.76 -8.87
C THR A 690 11.43 19.67 -7.90
N ASP A 691 12.41 20.40 -8.41
CA ASP A 691 13.11 21.44 -7.66
C ASP A 691 12.20 22.60 -7.21
N ARG A 692 10.96 22.68 -7.72
CA ARG A 692 9.90 23.55 -7.18
C ARG A 692 9.52 23.20 -5.75
N GLU A 693 9.40 21.91 -5.46
CA GLU A 693 8.97 21.41 -4.15
C GLU A 693 10.18 21.11 -3.25
N VAL A 694 11.28 20.63 -3.84
CA VAL A 694 12.45 20.16 -3.10
C VAL A 694 13.47 21.28 -2.92
N VAL A 695 13.62 21.74 -1.68
CA VAL A 695 14.48 22.89 -1.36
C VAL A 695 15.59 22.46 -0.41
N LEU A 696 16.82 22.76 -0.79
CA LEU A 696 18.00 22.54 0.04
C LEU A 696 18.11 23.67 1.06
N THR A 697 17.77 23.37 2.31
CA THR A 697 17.83 24.33 3.41
C THR A 697 18.72 23.85 4.57
N GLY A 698 19.01 22.55 4.64
CA GLY A 698 19.45 21.90 5.85
C GLY A 698 18.30 21.73 6.85
N PHE A 699 18.54 20.97 7.93
CA PHE A 699 17.51 20.68 8.92
C PHE A 699 17.49 21.70 10.05
N PRO A 700 16.31 22.17 10.51
CA PRO A 700 16.22 23.05 11.67
C PRO A 700 16.97 22.54 12.92
N ARG A 701 16.95 21.23 13.17
CA ARG A 701 17.67 20.62 14.31
C ARG A 701 19.20 20.75 14.22
N HIS A 702 19.74 20.91 13.01
CA HIS A 702 21.18 21.06 12.79
C HIS A 702 21.73 22.37 13.39
N ASP A 703 20.90 23.41 13.48
CA ASP A 703 21.28 24.68 14.14
C ASP A 703 21.66 24.43 15.61
N GLU A 704 20.79 23.71 16.34
CA GLU A 704 21.01 23.40 17.74
C GLU A 704 22.12 22.36 17.93
N LEU A 705 22.19 21.38 17.03
CA LEU A 705 23.23 20.34 17.07
C LEU A 705 24.64 20.95 16.96
N LEU A 706 24.85 21.96 16.10
CA LEU A 706 26.12 22.70 16.02
C LEU A 706 26.43 23.45 17.31
N ARG A 707 25.44 24.14 17.89
CA ARG A 707 25.62 24.87 19.16
C ARG A 707 26.04 23.93 20.28
N LYS A 708 25.36 22.80 20.41
CA LYS A 708 25.69 21.76 21.40
C LYS A 708 27.10 21.23 21.21
N ARG A 709 27.50 20.92 19.97
CA ARG A 709 28.86 20.46 19.67
C ARG A 709 29.93 21.50 20.01
N ARG A 710 29.67 22.77 19.74
CA ARG A 710 30.57 23.90 20.08
C ARG A 710 30.67 24.11 21.59
N ALA A 711 29.56 23.98 22.31
CA ALA A 711 29.51 24.09 23.77
C ALA A 711 30.17 22.89 24.48
N THR A 712 30.24 21.72 23.83
CA THR A 712 30.87 20.52 24.37
C THR A 712 32.38 20.55 24.13
N SER A 713 33.14 20.68 25.22
CA SER A 713 34.60 20.74 25.19
C SER A 713 35.23 19.43 24.71
N GLY A 714 36.50 19.45 24.30
CA GLY A 714 37.23 18.24 23.88
C GLY A 714 37.26 17.14 24.94
N ALA A 715 37.31 17.51 26.23
CA ALA A 715 37.28 16.57 27.34
C ALA A 715 35.90 15.92 27.54
N GLU A 716 34.82 16.64 27.25
CA GLU A 716 33.44 16.14 27.35
C GLU A 716 33.00 15.33 26.11
N ARG A 717 33.81 15.34 25.06
CA ARG A 717 33.65 14.45 23.90
C ARG A 717 34.26 13.09 24.23
N ASP A 718 33.60 12.38 25.13
CA ASP A 718 34.13 11.22 25.82
C ASP A 718 33.52 9.88 25.39
N LEU A 719 32.65 9.87 24.37
CA LEU A 719 31.86 8.69 24.02
C LEU A 719 32.33 7.99 22.72
N ILE A 720 32.50 6.67 22.78
CA ILE A 720 32.46 5.79 21.61
C ILE A 720 31.05 5.21 21.55
N LEU A 721 30.25 5.68 20.59
CA LEU A 721 28.84 5.30 20.46
C LEU A 721 28.69 4.08 19.56
N VAL A 722 27.91 3.11 19.99
CA VAL A 722 27.47 1.96 19.17
C VAL A 722 25.96 2.05 19.01
N MET A 723 25.49 2.43 17.82
CA MET A 723 24.08 2.74 17.55
C MET A 723 23.58 2.00 16.31
N PRO A 724 23.20 0.71 16.44
CA PRO A 724 22.64 -0.06 15.35
C PRO A 724 21.21 0.33 14.97
N THR A 725 20.88 0.12 13.70
CA THR A 725 19.51 0.18 13.17
C THR A 725 18.77 -1.13 13.44
N TRP A 726 17.45 -1.09 13.63
CA TRP A 726 16.65 -2.30 13.81
C TRP A 726 16.50 -3.10 12.50
N ARG A 727 16.37 -4.43 12.59
CA ARG A 727 16.05 -5.30 11.44
C ARG A 727 14.59 -5.68 11.47
N LYS A 728 13.89 -5.50 10.35
CA LYS A 728 12.45 -5.78 10.28
C LYS A 728 12.14 -7.28 10.40
N LYS A 729 12.94 -8.15 9.77
CA LYS A 729 12.84 -9.62 9.88
C LYS A 729 13.02 -10.12 11.31
N LEU A 730 13.76 -9.38 12.13
CA LEU A 730 14.07 -9.78 13.50
C LEU A 730 13.09 -9.20 14.52
N ALA A 731 12.28 -8.21 14.13
CA ALA A 731 11.30 -7.60 15.02
C ALA A 731 9.96 -8.34 14.92
N GLY A 732 9.43 -8.81 16.06
CA GLY A 732 8.14 -9.52 16.09
C GLY A 732 6.94 -8.67 15.67
N ALA A 733 5.78 -9.31 15.64
CA ALA A 733 4.55 -8.73 15.11
C ALA A 733 4.15 -7.44 15.84
N GLN A 734 3.73 -6.42 15.09
CA GLN A 734 3.25 -5.17 15.65
C GLN A 734 1.92 -5.39 16.39
N VAL A 735 1.82 -4.88 17.61
CA VAL A 735 0.58 -4.90 18.38
C VAL A 735 -0.42 -3.97 17.70
N PRO A 736 -1.63 -4.43 17.33
CA PRO A 736 -2.60 -3.62 16.62
C PRO A 736 -2.92 -2.32 17.36
N GLY A 737 -2.72 -1.17 16.69
CA GLY A 737 -3.00 0.15 17.25
C GLY A 737 -1.89 0.76 18.11
N SER A 738 -0.73 0.14 18.24
CA SER A 738 0.46 0.73 18.87
C SER A 738 1.70 0.59 17.98
N ASN A 739 2.80 1.27 18.33
CA ASN A 739 4.12 1.06 17.70
C ASN A 739 4.91 -0.08 18.39
N GLU A 740 4.34 -0.72 19.41
CA GLU A 740 4.98 -1.81 20.13
C GLU A 740 4.95 -3.09 19.30
N ARG A 741 5.95 -3.94 19.50
CA ARG A 741 6.10 -5.22 18.80
C ARG A 741 6.26 -6.34 19.81
N LEU A 742 5.67 -7.49 19.51
CA LEU A 742 5.94 -8.73 20.21
C LEU A 742 7.42 -9.10 20.06
N LYS A 743 7.96 -9.82 21.04
CA LYS A 743 9.33 -10.31 21.03
C LYS A 743 9.42 -11.50 20.07
N ASN A 744 10.39 -11.48 19.17
CA ASN A 744 10.75 -12.63 18.33
C ASN A 744 11.62 -13.61 19.13
N PRO A 745 11.19 -14.87 19.35
CA PRO A 745 11.96 -15.85 20.12
C PRO A 745 13.30 -16.23 19.45
N ASP A 746 13.41 -16.09 18.12
CA ASP A 746 14.61 -16.48 17.36
C ASP A 746 15.68 -15.36 17.30
N PHE A 747 15.39 -14.20 17.90
CA PHE A 747 16.32 -13.06 17.89
C PHE A 747 17.72 -13.38 18.45
N PRO A 748 17.88 -14.09 19.59
CA PRO A 748 19.21 -14.33 20.18
C PRO A 748 20.14 -15.15 19.27
N ALA A 749 19.58 -16.03 18.43
CA ALA A 749 20.34 -16.85 17.49
C ALA A 749 20.62 -16.13 16.15
N SER A 750 20.12 -14.91 15.96
CA SER A 750 20.30 -14.18 14.72
C SER A 750 21.74 -13.71 14.53
N GLN A 751 22.21 -13.67 13.28
CA GLN A 751 23.52 -13.08 12.93
C GLN A 751 23.66 -11.67 13.52
N PHE A 752 22.58 -10.90 13.54
CA PHE A 752 22.58 -9.56 14.13
C PHE A 752 22.94 -9.54 15.63
N ALA A 753 22.29 -10.39 16.43
CA ALA A 753 22.58 -10.46 17.87
C ALA A 753 24.02 -10.94 18.10
N LEU A 754 24.47 -11.97 17.37
CA LEU A 754 25.81 -12.53 17.47
C LEU A 754 26.91 -11.51 17.16
N GLU A 755 26.79 -10.78 16.05
CA GLU A 755 27.79 -9.81 15.60
C GLU A 755 27.88 -8.60 16.54
N TYR A 756 26.74 -8.11 17.05
CA TYR A 756 26.76 -6.99 18.01
C TYR A 756 27.21 -7.41 19.40
N ASN A 757 26.89 -8.63 19.87
CA ASN A 757 27.48 -9.19 21.10
C ASN A 757 29.00 -9.32 20.98
N ALA A 758 29.49 -9.82 19.83
CA ALA A 758 30.92 -9.90 19.58
C ALA A 758 31.60 -8.52 19.55
N LEU A 759 30.96 -7.51 18.94
CA LEU A 759 31.49 -6.14 18.92
C LEU A 759 31.55 -5.51 20.32
N ILE A 760 30.45 -5.53 21.08
CA ILE A 760 30.42 -4.93 22.43
C ILE A 760 31.26 -5.73 23.43
N GLY A 761 31.50 -7.02 23.17
CA GLY A 761 32.40 -7.87 23.94
C GLY A 761 33.88 -7.78 23.55
N SER A 762 34.25 -6.99 22.53
CA SER A 762 35.62 -6.92 22.02
C SER A 762 36.61 -6.35 23.05
N GLU A 763 37.65 -7.13 23.38
CA GLU A 763 38.76 -6.67 24.22
C GLU A 763 39.56 -5.55 23.56
N ARG A 764 39.72 -5.57 22.23
CA ARG A 764 40.42 -4.51 21.49
C ARG A 764 39.67 -3.18 21.54
N LEU A 765 38.34 -3.22 21.44
CA LEU A 765 37.51 -2.02 21.63
C LEU A 765 37.66 -1.47 23.06
N ARG A 766 37.65 -2.35 24.06
CA ARG A 766 37.89 -1.99 25.46
C ARG A 766 39.26 -1.34 25.66
N ASP A 767 40.31 -1.90 25.07
CA ASP A 767 41.68 -1.39 25.20
C ASP A 767 41.82 0.01 24.60
N VAL A 768 41.20 0.26 23.44
CA VAL A 768 41.15 1.61 22.86
C VAL A 768 40.41 2.57 23.81
N ALA A 769 39.25 2.18 24.33
CA ALA A 769 38.47 3.01 25.24
C ALA A 769 39.27 3.36 26.52
N VAL A 770 39.88 2.36 27.16
CA VAL A 770 40.70 2.54 28.37
C VAL A 770 41.92 3.42 28.11
N ARG A 771 42.69 3.12 27.05
CA ARG A 771 43.91 3.88 26.71
C ARG A 771 43.63 5.34 26.39
N THR A 772 42.47 5.63 25.82
CA THR A 772 42.08 6.98 25.41
C THR A 772 41.18 7.71 26.42
N GLY A 773 40.83 7.04 27.53
CA GLY A 773 39.92 7.57 28.55
C GLY A 773 38.48 7.80 28.05
N LYS A 774 38.07 7.09 26.99
CA LYS A 774 36.71 7.17 26.43
C LYS A 774 35.82 6.10 27.06
N ARG A 775 34.51 6.33 27.02
CA ARG A 775 33.47 5.40 27.50
C ARG A 775 32.71 4.84 26.31
N VAL A 776 32.40 3.54 26.37
CA VAL A 776 31.63 2.88 25.30
C VAL A 776 30.16 2.84 25.68
N VAL A 777 29.31 3.30 24.77
CA VAL A 777 27.87 3.37 24.98
C VAL A 777 27.17 2.59 23.88
N PHE A 778 26.38 1.60 24.27
CA PHE A 778 25.47 0.88 23.39
C PHE A 778 24.07 1.51 23.46
N MET A 779 23.61 2.09 22.35
CA MET A 779 22.32 2.79 22.26
C MET A 779 21.56 2.36 20.99
N PRO A 780 20.97 1.14 20.99
CA PRO A 780 20.28 0.60 19.83
C PRO A 780 18.95 1.29 19.56
N HIS A 781 18.48 1.22 18.31
CA HIS A 781 17.22 1.82 17.87
C HIS A 781 16.01 1.44 18.78
N PRO A 782 15.03 2.33 19.02
CA PRO A 782 13.91 2.08 19.95
C PRO A 782 13.13 0.78 19.73
N ASN A 783 12.94 0.36 18.48
CA ASN A 783 12.28 -0.91 18.13
C ASN A 783 13.04 -2.17 18.63
N MET A 784 14.29 -2.02 19.07
CA MET A 784 15.09 -3.09 19.66
C MET A 784 14.99 -3.16 21.19
N ARG A 785 14.33 -2.20 21.83
CA ARG A 785 14.18 -2.15 23.29
C ARG A 785 13.69 -3.48 23.91
N PRO A 786 12.72 -4.22 23.32
CA PRO A 786 12.30 -5.52 23.86
C PRO A 786 13.37 -6.62 23.87
N TYR A 787 14.50 -6.40 23.19
CA TYR A 787 15.59 -7.37 23.02
C TYR A 787 16.86 -6.96 23.76
N LEU A 788 16.84 -5.84 24.51
CA LEU A 788 18.02 -5.38 25.25
C LEU A 788 18.54 -6.44 26.24
N ASP A 789 17.62 -7.16 26.88
CA ASP A 789 17.95 -8.23 27.84
C ASP A 789 18.55 -9.49 27.16
N ASP A 790 18.51 -9.59 25.83
CA ASP A 790 19.11 -10.70 25.06
C ASP A 790 20.57 -10.41 24.65
N PHE A 791 21.08 -9.21 24.93
CA PHE A 791 22.49 -8.87 24.70
C PHE A 791 23.34 -9.18 25.92
N GLU A 792 24.50 -9.78 25.70
CA GLU A 792 25.51 -10.04 26.74
C GLU A 792 26.39 -8.79 26.90
N VAL A 793 25.84 -7.76 27.54
CA VAL A 793 26.53 -6.47 27.68
C VAL A 793 27.56 -6.51 28.82
N PRO A 794 28.86 -6.27 28.55
CA PRO A 794 29.87 -6.23 29.61
C PRO A 794 29.74 -5.01 30.53
N ASP A 795 30.22 -5.10 31.77
CA ASP A 795 30.16 -4.02 32.78
C ASP A 795 30.83 -2.69 32.35
N TRP A 796 31.75 -2.74 31.38
CA TRP A 796 32.45 -1.57 30.86
C TRP A 796 31.69 -0.85 29.72
N VAL A 797 30.56 -1.41 29.27
CA VAL A 797 29.69 -0.84 28.25
C VAL A 797 28.41 -0.31 28.89
N GLU A 798 28.12 0.97 28.70
CA GLU A 798 26.86 1.57 29.20
C GLU A 798 25.72 1.36 28.19
N VAL A 799 24.54 0.93 28.65
CA VAL A 799 23.34 0.83 27.80
C VAL A 799 22.45 2.05 27.98
N TRP A 800 22.24 2.82 26.92
CA TRP A 800 21.39 4.03 26.94
C TRP A 800 20.15 3.88 26.04
N ASP A 801 19.10 4.66 26.35
CA ASP A 801 17.79 4.59 25.68
C ASP A 801 17.32 5.97 25.17
N TYR A 802 16.68 5.99 24.01
CA TYR A 802 16.13 7.21 23.38
C TYR A 802 14.95 7.79 24.19
N GLY A 803 14.34 7.00 25.06
CA GLY A 803 13.32 7.44 26.00
C GLY A 803 13.86 8.41 27.05
N THR A 804 15.08 8.17 27.53
CA THR A 804 15.68 8.83 28.70
C THR A 804 16.79 9.82 28.36
N ARG A 805 17.46 9.67 27.21
CA ARG A 805 18.53 10.55 26.76
C ARG A 805 18.11 11.36 25.53
N ASN A 806 18.52 12.63 25.47
CA ASN A 806 18.36 13.43 24.26
C ASN A 806 19.46 13.06 23.25
N VAL A 807 19.07 12.52 22.11
CA VAL A 807 20.01 12.03 21.08
C VAL A 807 20.97 13.11 20.57
N GLN A 808 20.53 14.38 20.51
CA GLN A 808 21.39 15.48 20.06
C GLN A 808 22.53 15.76 21.06
N ASP A 809 22.27 15.60 22.36
CA ASP A 809 23.30 15.74 23.41
C ASP A 809 24.28 14.58 23.37
N VAL A 810 23.77 13.36 23.12
CA VAL A 810 24.59 12.15 23.00
C VAL A 810 25.55 12.27 21.81
N ILE A 811 25.06 12.66 20.64
CA ILE A 811 25.89 12.81 19.43
C ILE A 811 26.88 13.97 19.58
N ALA A 812 26.51 15.08 20.24
CA ALA A 812 27.43 16.20 20.48
C ALA A 812 28.66 15.79 21.32
N ARG A 813 28.50 14.81 22.23
CA ARG A 813 29.55 14.23 23.07
C ARG A 813 30.32 13.07 22.41
N ALA A 814 29.94 12.66 21.21
CA ALA A 814 30.62 11.57 20.53
C ALA A 814 32.07 11.96 20.16
N ALA A 815 33.01 11.09 20.53
CA ALA A 815 34.35 11.04 19.97
C ALA A 815 34.37 10.18 18.70
N LEU A 816 33.58 9.11 18.66
CA LEU A 816 33.45 8.18 17.54
C LEU A 816 32.04 7.60 17.54
N MET A 817 31.50 7.32 16.35
CA MET A 817 30.24 6.60 16.19
C MET A 817 30.41 5.36 15.30
N ILE A 818 30.02 4.21 15.84
CA ILE A 818 29.88 2.94 15.14
C ILE A 818 28.37 2.75 14.88
N THR A 819 27.99 2.68 13.63
CA THR A 819 26.60 2.50 13.20
C THR A 819 26.57 1.63 11.94
N ASP A 820 25.44 1.46 11.29
CA ASP A 820 25.27 0.56 10.15
C ASP A 820 24.63 1.27 8.95
N TYR A 821 23.30 1.28 8.90
CA TYR A 821 22.45 1.82 7.85
C TYR A 821 21.65 3.04 8.33
N SER A 822 22.06 3.61 9.47
CA SER A 822 21.32 4.66 10.17
C SER A 822 21.51 6.04 9.53
N SER A 823 20.43 6.81 9.44
CA SER A 823 20.52 8.23 9.08
C SER A 823 21.23 9.08 10.14
N LEU A 824 21.39 8.58 11.38
CA LEU A 824 22.20 9.25 12.40
C LEU A 824 23.68 9.37 12.01
N GLY A 825 24.16 8.52 11.10
CA GLY A 825 25.49 8.70 10.51
C GLY A 825 25.66 10.05 9.81
N PHE A 826 24.59 10.60 9.21
CA PHE A 826 24.64 11.95 8.62
C PHE A 826 24.74 13.04 9.69
N GLU A 827 24.09 12.86 10.86
CA GLU A 827 24.17 13.80 11.98
C GLU A 827 25.58 13.83 12.60
N ALA A 828 26.20 12.66 12.75
CA ALA A 828 27.59 12.53 13.21
C ALA A 828 28.58 13.15 12.20
N ALA A 829 28.43 12.84 10.91
CA ALA A 829 29.24 13.44 9.85
C ALA A 829 29.08 14.97 9.84
N PHE A 830 27.86 15.50 10.00
CA PHE A 830 27.59 16.93 10.10
C PHE A 830 28.31 17.61 11.29
N LEU A 831 28.78 16.86 12.29
CA LEU A 831 29.59 17.36 13.41
C LEU A 831 31.09 17.04 13.30
N ASP A 832 31.53 16.50 12.15
CA ASP A 832 32.86 15.92 11.93
C ASP A 832 33.23 14.83 12.96
N VAL A 833 32.22 14.10 13.46
CA VAL A 833 32.46 12.92 14.29
C VAL A 833 32.87 11.77 13.38
N PRO A 834 34.04 11.13 13.60
CA PRO A 834 34.45 9.94 12.86
C PRO A 834 33.40 8.83 12.93
N LEU A 835 33.28 8.09 11.84
CA LEU A 835 32.28 7.03 11.67
C LEU A 835 32.92 5.70 11.30
N VAL A 836 32.32 4.61 11.74
CA VAL A 836 32.57 3.27 11.20
C VAL A 836 31.21 2.63 10.90
N TYR A 837 31.01 2.19 9.66
CA TYR A 837 29.79 1.51 9.24
C TYR A 837 29.97 -0.01 9.36
N PHE A 838 29.28 -0.65 10.29
CA PHE A 838 29.30 -2.09 10.49
C PHE A 838 28.15 -2.76 9.71
N GLN A 839 28.48 -3.32 8.54
CA GLN A 839 27.52 -3.81 7.54
C GLN A 839 27.79 -5.27 7.15
N PHE A 840 27.73 -6.18 8.13
CA PHE A 840 27.91 -7.62 7.92
C PHE A 840 26.74 -8.28 7.16
N ASP A 841 25.57 -7.65 7.16
CA ASP A 841 24.31 -8.19 6.64
C ASP A 841 23.78 -7.42 5.42
N ALA A 842 24.63 -6.71 4.67
CA ALA A 842 24.20 -5.81 3.59
C ALA A 842 23.35 -6.50 2.51
N SER A 843 23.64 -7.77 2.20
CA SER A 843 22.85 -8.55 1.26
C SER A 843 21.42 -8.77 1.75
N SER A 844 21.23 -9.10 3.03
CA SER A 844 19.90 -9.32 3.62
C SER A 844 19.19 -8.02 4.03
N PHE A 845 19.92 -6.93 4.27
CA PHE A 845 19.34 -5.63 4.56
C PHE A 845 18.69 -5.01 3.32
N PHE A 846 19.36 -5.13 2.17
CA PHE A 846 18.91 -4.57 0.89
C PHE A 846 18.09 -5.52 0.00
N ASP A 847 17.78 -6.72 0.47
CA ASP A 847 16.90 -7.69 -0.20
C ASP A 847 15.41 -7.28 -0.22
N GLY A 848 15.10 -6.06 0.27
CA GLY A 848 13.78 -5.44 0.34
C GLY A 848 12.82 -6.03 1.37
N SER A 849 13.28 -6.90 2.25
CA SER A 849 12.56 -7.26 3.48
C SER A 849 12.52 -6.11 4.50
N HIS A 850 13.45 -5.16 4.40
CA HIS A 850 13.51 -3.93 5.19
C HIS A 850 12.82 -2.74 4.49
N VAL A 851 12.61 -1.65 5.24
CA VAL A 851 11.80 -0.48 4.78
C VAL A 851 12.54 0.34 3.70
N GLY A 852 13.88 0.35 3.72
CA GLY A 852 14.71 1.09 2.77
C GLY A 852 15.20 0.20 1.62
N ARG A 853 14.99 0.65 0.38
CA ARG A 853 15.62 0.07 -0.81
C ARG A 853 16.88 0.84 -1.16
N ARG A 854 17.80 0.22 -1.92
CA ARG A 854 18.98 0.91 -2.43
C ARG A 854 18.56 2.20 -3.14
N GLY A 855 19.07 3.33 -2.65
CA GLY A 855 18.86 4.66 -3.22
C GLY A 855 20.10 5.12 -3.98
N TYR A 856 20.31 6.44 -4.01
CA TYR A 856 21.48 7.04 -4.65
C TYR A 856 22.78 6.83 -3.86
N PHE A 857 22.68 6.66 -2.54
CA PHE A 857 23.80 6.69 -1.62
C PHE A 857 24.47 5.32 -1.51
N ASP A 858 25.75 5.26 -1.85
CA ASP A 858 26.59 4.08 -1.66
C ASP A 858 27.57 4.32 -0.50
N TYR A 859 27.58 3.46 0.51
CA TYR A 859 28.39 3.68 1.72
C TYR A 859 29.90 3.62 1.46
N GLN A 860 30.37 2.86 0.47
CA GLN A 860 31.80 2.80 0.15
C GLN A 860 32.24 4.04 -0.63
N ARG A 861 31.44 4.45 -1.61
CA ARG A 861 31.71 5.59 -2.49
C ARG A 861 31.42 6.95 -1.85
N ASP A 862 30.30 7.07 -1.14
CA ASP A 862 29.76 8.33 -0.64
C ASP A 862 29.82 8.46 0.89
N GLY A 863 30.02 7.35 1.62
CA GLY A 863 30.01 7.31 3.08
C GLY A 863 31.10 8.16 3.74
N PHE A 864 30.85 8.53 5.00
CA PHE A 864 31.69 9.42 5.81
C PHE A 864 32.63 8.66 6.78
N GLY A 865 32.86 7.37 6.52
CA GLY A 865 33.71 6.49 7.32
C GLY A 865 33.89 5.13 6.63
N PRO A 866 34.85 4.31 7.07
CA PRO A 866 35.07 2.98 6.51
C PRO A 866 33.85 2.07 6.70
N VAL A 867 33.62 1.21 5.70
CA VAL A 867 32.63 0.13 5.77
C VAL A 867 33.34 -1.16 6.20
N ALA A 868 32.95 -1.68 7.36
CA ALA A 868 33.46 -2.91 7.94
C ALA A 868 32.38 -4.00 7.85
N THR A 869 32.75 -5.19 7.38
CA THR A 869 31.82 -6.33 7.19
C THR A 869 31.95 -7.40 8.26
N ASN A 870 32.84 -7.23 9.23
CA ASN A 870 33.05 -8.10 10.39
C ASN A 870 33.64 -7.29 11.56
N VAL A 871 33.59 -7.84 12.77
CA VAL A 871 34.08 -7.18 14.00
C VAL A 871 35.56 -6.80 13.89
N SER A 872 36.42 -7.67 13.36
CA SER A 872 37.86 -7.38 13.26
C SER A 872 38.19 -6.16 12.40
N ALA A 873 37.42 -5.91 11.34
CA ALA A 873 37.54 -4.70 10.53
C ALA A 873 37.05 -3.45 11.28
N VAL A 874 36.02 -3.58 12.11
CA VAL A 874 35.59 -2.48 13.01
C VAL A 874 36.70 -2.15 14.01
N GLU A 875 37.28 -3.15 14.66
CA GLU A 875 38.38 -2.98 15.62
C GLU A 875 39.57 -2.25 15.01
N ALA A 876 40.01 -2.66 13.81
CA ALA A 876 41.13 -2.02 13.11
C ALA A 876 40.84 -0.54 12.78
N ALA A 877 39.61 -0.23 12.37
CA ALA A 877 39.19 1.15 12.12
C ALA A 877 39.16 1.98 13.42
N VAL A 878 38.59 1.43 14.50
CA VAL A 878 38.52 2.08 15.81
C VAL A 878 39.93 2.35 16.37
N GLU A 879 40.85 1.40 16.26
CA GLU A 879 42.24 1.56 16.70
C GLU A 879 42.97 2.67 15.93
N THR A 880 42.78 2.70 14.61
CA THR A 880 43.36 3.73 13.74
C THR A 880 42.85 5.12 14.11
N ILE A 881 41.52 5.27 14.21
CA ILE A 881 40.87 6.54 14.60
C ILE A 881 41.30 6.95 16.01
N GLY A 882 41.36 6.01 16.95
CA GLY A 882 41.78 6.27 18.33
C GLY A 882 43.25 6.69 18.43
N ALA A 883 44.14 6.14 17.59
CA ALA A 883 45.54 6.53 17.52
C ALA A 883 45.73 7.95 16.95
N ASP A 884 44.84 8.40 16.05
CA ASP A 884 44.84 9.75 15.48
C ASP A 884 44.01 10.76 16.29
N GLY A 885 43.74 10.46 17.57
CA GLY A 885 43.04 11.38 18.47
C GLY A 885 41.56 11.59 18.16
N PHE A 886 40.93 10.63 17.49
CA PHE A 886 39.52 10.67 17.06
C PHE A 886 39.22 11.75 16.01
N HIS A 887 40.11 11.89 15.03
CA HIS A 887 39.86 12.67 13.83
C HIS A 887 39.37 11.80 12.68
N SER A 888 38.59 12.40 11.79
CA SER A 888 38.15 11.73 10.56
C SER A 888 39.23 11.86 9.50
N ASP A 889 39.47 10.80 8.72
CA ASP A 889 40.40 10.87 7.59
C ASP A 889 40.01 11.98 6.61
N ALA A 890 41.02 12.54 5.94
CA ALA A 890 40.86 13.65 5.00
C ALA A 890 39.81 13.38 3.91
N VAL A 891 39.76 12.14 3.39
CA VAL A 891 38.78 11.72 2.37
C VAL A 891 37.34 11.82 2.87
N TYR A 892 37.07 11.44 4.13
CA TYR A 892 35.73 11.50 4.70
C TYR A 892 35.35 12.94 5.07
N LEU A 893 36.30 13.74 5.54
CA LEU A 893 36.07 15.18 5.77
C LEU A 893 35.73 15.91 4.46
N GLU A 894 36.38 15.58 3.36
CA GLU A 894 36.06 16.13 2.04
C GLU A 894 34.64 15.74 1.60
N ARG A 895 34.28 14.45 1.73
CA ARG A 895 32.91 13.97 1.46
C ARG A 895 31.87 14.70 2.31
N THR A 896 32.14 14.88 3.61
CA THR A 896 31.28 15.63 4.53
C THR A 896 31.10 17.09 4.07
N ARG A 897 32.18 17.79 3.71
CA ARG A 897 32.09 19.18 3.22
C ARG A 897 31.26 19.29 1.94
N ASN A 898 31.42 18.34 1.02
CA ASN A 898 30.68 18.30 -0.23
C ASN A 898 29.20 17.96 -0.04
N ALA A 899 28.87 17.13 0.96
CA ALA A 899 27.49 16.77 1.28
C ALA A 899 26.74 17.89 2.00
N PHE A 900 27.36 18.57 2.96
CA PHE A 900 26.70 19.53 3.85
C PHE A 900 27.04 20.99 3.51
N VAL A 901 26.53 21.47 2.38
CA VAL A 901 26.75 22.85 1.91
C VAL A 901 26.05 23.92 2.77
N THR A 902 25.01 23.54 3.52
CA THR A 902 24.29 24.41 4.48
C THR A 902 24.67 24.11 5.92
N ARG A 903 25.97 24.08 6.20
CA ARG A 903 26.51 23.87 7.55
C ARG A 903 26.73 25.20 8.28
N ASP A 904 25.66 25.96 8.37
CA ASP A 904 25.59 27.21 9.12
C ASP A 904 24.35 27.17 10.02
N GLU A 905 24.36 27.88 11.15
CA GLU A 905 23.25 27.86 12.14
C GLU A 905 22.01 28.68 11.67
N GLN A 906 21.72 28.67 10.36
CA GLN A 906 20.63 29.41 9.72
C GLN A 906 19.63 28.48 9.00
N ASN A 907 19.61 27.19 9.33
CA ASN A 907 18.71 26.22 8.68
C ASN A 907 17.24 26.55 8.97
N SER A 908 16.90 26.88 10.23
CA SER A 908 15.54 27.25 10.63
C SER A 908 15.04 28.50 9.89
N GLN A 909 15.94 29.47 9.67
CA GLN A 909 15.62 30.67 8.90
C GLN A 909 15.31 30.33 7.44
N ARG A 910 16.18 29.54 6.77
CA ARG A 910 15.97 29.12 5.38
C ARG A 910 14.65 28.37 5.19
N VAL A 911 14.32 27.46 6.12
CA VAL A 911 13.04 26.74 6.08
C VAL A 911 11.86 27.70 6.23
N PHE A 912 11.92 28.64 7.17
CA PHE A 912 10.85 29.63 7.35
C PHE A 912 10.68 30.52 6.11
N GLU A 913 11.76 30.98 5.49
CA GLU A 913 11.72 31.75 4.24
C GLU A 913 11.11 30.94 3.09
N ALA A 914 11.46 29.65 2.97
CA ALA A 914 10.87 28.75 1.99
C ALA A 914 9.36 28.54 2.21
N MET A 915 8.92 28.44 3.48
CA MET A 915 7.50 28.39 3.82
C MET A 915 6.77 29.68 3.44
N LEU A 916 7.35 30.85 3.72
CA LEU A 916 6.78 32.15 3.30
C LEU A 916 6.67 32.27 1.77
N ALA A 917 7.61 31.70 1.02
CA ALA A 917 7.57 31.69 -0.45
C ALA A 917 6.42 30.86 -1.04
N LEU A 918 5.73 30.03 -0.23
CA LEU A 918 4.48 29.36 -0.64
C LEU A 918 3.29 30.35 -0.67
N ASP A 919 3.37 31.45 0.08
CA ASP A 919 2.33 32.48 0.16
C ASP A 919 2.55 33.62 -0.87
N GLY A 920 3.60 33.53 -1.70
CA GLY A 920 3.92 34.53 -2.73
C GLY A 920 4.90 35.61 -2.29
N GLY A 921 5.62 35.41 -1.18
CA GLY A 921 6.72 36.29 -0.74
C GLY A 921 7.94 36.26 -1.68
N PRO A 922 8.88 37.22 -1.53
CA PRO A 922 10.10 37.25 -2.33
C PRO A 922 10.87 35.93 -2.16
N ARG A 923 11.21 35.28 -3.29
CA ARG A 923 12.05 34.07 -3.30
C ARG A 923 13.38 34.39 -2.61
N SER A 924 13.86 33.53 -1.70
CA SER A 924 15.21 33.72 -1.16
C SER A 924 16.20 33.57 -2.33
N ALA A 925 16.84 34.68 -2.70
CA ALA A 925 17.74 34.78 -3.86
C ALA A 925 19.11 34.13 -3.61
N ARG A 926 19.18 33.12 -2.73
CA ARG A 926 20.39 32.34 -2.46
C ARG A 926 20.14 30.86 -2.73
N THR A 927 19.65 30.55 -3.92
CA THR A 927 19.96 29.26 -4.52
C THR A 927 21.35 29.42 -5.09
N ILE A 928 22.35 28.84 -4.42
CA ILE A 928 23.71 28.72 -4.96
C ILE A 928 23.56 27.90 -6.25
N VAL A 929 23.50 28.60 -7.38
CA VAL A 929 23.79 28.02 -8.68
C VAL A 929 25.28 27.73 -8.63
N THR A 930 25.64 26.46 -8.45
CA THR A 930 26.99 26.03 -8.82
C THR A 930 27.03 26.07 -10.35
N GLU A 931 27.45 27.21 -10.89
CA GLU A 931 28.16 27.24 -12.17
C GLU A 931 29.41 26.39 -11.96
N VAL A 932 29.35 25.13 -12.37
CA VAL A 932 30.55 24.37 -12.67
C VAL A 932 30.94 24.82 -14.07
N ASP A 933 31.95 25.69 -14.14
CA ASP A 933 32.69 26.00 -15.36
C ASP A 933 32.95 24.70 -16.12
N GLN A 934 32.33 24.56 -17.29
CA GLN A 934 32.87 23.71 -18.34
C GLN A 934 34.17 24.37 -18.79
N PRO A 935 35.35 23.72 -18.66
CA PRO A 935 36.54 24.28 -19.27
C PRO A 935 36.33 24.26 -20.79
N ALA A 936 36.54 25.41 -21.41
CA ALA A 936 36.53 25.57 -22.85
C ALA A 936 37.58 24.62 -23.49
N ARG A 937 37.10 23.56 -24.15
CA ARG A 937 37.44 23.16 -25.53
C ARG A 937 36.76 21.85 -25.92
#